data_AF-A0A0D2CY90-F1
#
_entry.id   AF-A0A0D2CY90-F1
#
_cell.length_a   1.000
_cell.length_b   1.000
_cell.length_c   1.000
_cell.angle_alpha   90.00
_cell.angle_beta   90.00
_cell.angle_gamma   90.00
#
_symmetry.space_group_name_H-M   'P 1'
#
loop_
_entity.id
_entity.type
_entity.pdbx_description
1 polymer ?
#
loop_
_entity_poly.entity_id
_entity_poly.type
_entity_poly.pdbx_seq_one_letter_code
_entity_poly.pdbx_strand_id
1 'polypeptide(L)'
;MVISPFRIDIPNGEVERLKRKLRDTRIPKAPIVPGANGDYGPPIEWFQRLSNKWRDDFDWPSVQEHLNRHCHFLADINDESFQLKVHFTHTKSARADAIPLIMVHGWPGSFHEFDRVVDAFANPKDPSDPAFHVVVPSLPGFCWSSPPPRRGWTMQDTARVFNKLMSQLGYAHYVVQAGDWGSFVAREMGAKFMECKAVHLNFCPVEVDDSVTDLTPREMKIKERYHDWLNNHLGYAVCMRTRPQTIGVALNDNPVGILAWVGEKYIEAAAPANVESSEPAWDQAILTTCSLYYFTDCIMSSTLPYFEGVKHADFGNFFLKQENYIEVPMGYTSFLYDTRPGTERSVKKTGRLVFYNECDDGGHFAALERPDVILADCRKFFGEWRSFLSTWALGCRQLQRPPRQHARIGLPLFARPALSTQRISSDTEIVDAALDAPESSLNTKNGRITCIYFDKSGRFNGEHKQLTKAEIGEQFDLRHRDLRDIDLKSEAVTRILVRPATILLQFFQLCMIIQADEALLIYNQPQTSSERDDEADDTSPQTDDREFYREFEQRMSGPTVETAGVPELPYELRAVEAALVAVLSGLRQDLIDARHKAEESAASLQLDSGLAAVGLNLVFDRTRRLSKIEQKARLVRDTIREVLDTDEDLAGMYLSDHLGGKPHATADHQEAEYMLEAYHKAADTLVESAQAAVDILRKKENTFRSSLAVQRNQIMFLEARIAIHTLGLAAGTMAAGLFGMNLLNYLEDAPYGFFWVAGACVVLSAIFSMQGMRSLRRIQTLKGIQRSRVGGRRF
;
A
#
# COMPACT_ATOMS: atom_id res chain seq x y z
N MET A 1 -29.60 11.93 -9.23
CA MET A 1 -28.83 10.89 -9.95
C MET A 1 -28.74 11.32 -11.40
N VAL A 2 -27.53 11.48 -11.92
CA VAL A 2 -27.29 11.99 -13.28
C VAL A 2 -26.23 11.11 -13.95
N ILE A 3 -26.67 10.25 -14.86
CA ILE A 3 -25.80 9.60 -15.84
C ILE A 3 -26.04 10.34 -17.15
N SER A 4 -24.97 10.84 -17.76
CA SER A 4 -25.04 11.62 -19.00
C SER A 4 -24.21 10.92 -20.09
N PRO A 5 -24.70 10.86 -21.34
CA PRO A 5 -23.89 10.42 -22.46
C PRO A 5 -22.63 11.27 -22.58
N PHE A 6 -21.52 10.63 -22.90
CA PHE A 6 -20.23 11.26 -23.13
C PHE A 6 -19.72 10.85 -24.52
N ARG A 7 -18.97 11.73 -25.16
CA ARG A 7 -18.28 11.45 -26.43
C ARG A 7 -16.89 12.01 -26.32
N ILE A 8 -15.89 11.23 -26.71
CA ILE A 8 -14.51 11.68 -26.78
C ILE A 8 -14.40 12.65 -27.94
N ASP A 9 -14.09 13.90 -27.65
CA ASP A 9 -13.89 14.95 -28.64
C ASP A 9 -12.68 15.80 -28.26
N ILE A 10 -11.51 15.39 -28.72
CA ILE A 10 -10.26 16.13 -28.51
C ILE A 10 -10.13 17.17 -29.63
N PRO A 11 -10.00 18.47 -29.30
CA PRO A 11 -9.84 19.51 -30.31
C PRO A 11 -8.59 19.27 -31.17
N ASN A 12 -8.70 19.49 -32.49
CA ASN A 12 -7.56 19.40 -33.42
C ASN A 12 -6.35 20.24 -32.97
N GLY A 13 -6.59 21.37 -32.28
CA GLY A 13 -5.53 22.21 -31.72
C GLY A 13 -4.66 21.48 -30.69
N GLU A 14 -5.25 20.61 -29.86
CA GLU A 14 -4.52 19.80 -28.87
C GLU A 14 -3.76 18.65 -29.53
N VAL A 15 -4.33 18.03 -30.57
CA VAL A 15 -3.64 17.02 -31.37
C VAL A 15 -2.42 17.63 -32.07
N GLU A 16 -2.55 18.81 -32.66
CA GLU A 16 -1.43 19.52 -33.26
C GLU A 16 -0.41 20.01 -32.22
N ARG A 17 -0.85 20.31 -30.98
CA ARG A 17 0.03 20.63 -29.85
C ARG A 17 0.88 19.43 -29.46
N LEU A 18 0.29 18.23 -29.36
CA LEU A 18 1.01 16.97 -29.14
C LEU A 18 2.08 16.78 -30.23
N LYS A 19 1.70 16.89 -31.51
CA LYS A 19 2.64 16.75 -32.64
C LYS A 19 3.77 17.78 -32.62
N ARG A 20 3.49 19.04 -32.26
CA ARG A 20 4.54 20.07 -32.07
C ARG A 20 5.52 19.66 -30.98
N LYS A 21 5.03 19.23 -29.81
CA LYS A 21 5.90 18.78 -28.71
C LYS A 21 6.75 17.57 -29.08
N LEU A 22 6.20 16.61 -29.80
CA LEU A 22 6.97 15.46 -30.31
C LEU A 22 8.07 15.91 -31.29
N ARG A 23 7.80 16.89 -32.16
CA ARG A 23 8.83 17.49 -33.05
C ARG A 23 9.95 18.20 -32.28
N ASP A 24 9.59 18.95 -31.26
CA ASP A 24 10.53 19.80 -30.53
C ASP A 24 11.30 19.07 -29.42
N THR A 25 10.88 17.84 -29.09
CA THR A 25 11.50 17.04 -28.04
C THR A 25 12.91 16.62 -28.42
N ARG A 26 13.86 16.81 -27.50
CA ARG A 26 15.25 16.40 -27.65
C ARG A 26 15.48 15.03 -27.01
N ILE A 27 15.28 13.97 -27.78
CA ILE A 27 15.61 12.60 -27.35
C ILE A 27 17.14 12.41 -27.42
N PRO A 28 17.78 11.80 -26.39
CA PRO A 28 19.17 11.42 -26.46
C PRO A 28 19.50 10.59 -27.71
N LYS A 29 20.71 10.74 -28.25
CA LYS A 29 21.17 10.02 -29.45
C LYS A 29 21.98 8.76 -29.15
N ALA A 30 22.41 8.60 -27.91
CA ALA A 30 23.26 7.52 -27.45
C ALA A 30 22.71 6.98 -26.12
N PRO A 31 22.96 5.70 -25.80
CA PRO A 31 22.58 5.14 -24.51
C PRO A 31 23.29 5.86 -23.37
N ILE A 32 22.75 5.70 -22.15
CA ILE A 32 23.32 6.30 -20.94
C ILE A 32 24.80 5.92 -20.74
N VAL A 33 25.16 4.68 -21.04
CA VAL A 33 26.55 4.18 -21.11
C VAL A 33 26.68 3.13 -22.23
N PRO A 34 27.87 2.92 -22.80
CA PRO A 34 28.11 1.83 -23.74
C PRO A 34 27.76 0.46 -23.11
N GLY A 35 27.02 -0.38 -23.83
CA GLY A 35 26.64 -1.71 -23.36
C GLY A 35 25.57 -1.75 -22.28
N ALA A 36 24.81 -0.66 -22.07
CA ALA A 36 23.71 -0.63 -21.11
C ALA A 36 22.64 -1.72 -21.37
N ASN A 37 22.38 -2.05 -22.63
CA ASN A 37 21.38 -3.05 -23.06
C ASN A 37 20.01 -2.79 -22.39
N GLY A 38 19.17 -3.83 -22.25
CA GLY A 38 17.84 -3.73 -21.63
C GLY A 38 17.85 -3.51 -20.11
N ASP A 39 19.01 -3.67 -19.45
CA ASP A 39 19.15 -3.57 -17.99
C ASP A 39 18.85 -2.16 -17.44
N TYR A 40 18.86 -1.15 -18.30
CA TYR A 40 18.62 0.27 -17.95
C TYR A 40 17.28 0.79 -18.48
N GLY A 41 16.39 -0.12 -18.91
CA GLY A 41 15.14 0.19 -19.59
C GLY A 41 15.23 0.01 -21.11
N PRO A 42 14.20 0.42 -21.87
CA PRO A 42 14.14 0.24 -23.31
C PRO A 42 15.33 0.92 -24.03
N PRO A 43 15.83 0.33 -25.13
CA PRO A 43 16.93 0.91 -25.88
C PRO A 43 16.53 2.28 -26.49
N ILE A 44 17.51 3.17 -26.70
CA ILE A 44 17.23 4.53 -27.16
C ILE A 44 16.52 4.56 -28.52
N GLU A 45 16.84 3.57 -29.36
CA GLU A 45 16.24 3.34 -30.67
C GLU A 45 14.74 3.06 -30.56
N TRP A 46 14.29 2.41 -29.49
CA TRP A 46 12.86 2.15 -29.25
C TRP A 46 12.09 3.44 -29.01
N PHE A 47 12.62 4.34 -28.17
CA PHE A 47 12.02 5.65 -27.93
C PHE A 47 11.99 6.51 -29.20
N GLN A 48 13.08 6.51 -29.98
CA GLN A 48 13.15 7.23 -31.25
C GLN A 48 12.14 6.69 -32.26
N ARG A 49 12.07 5.36 -32.42
CA ARG A 49 11.13 4.68 -33.33
C ARG A 49 9.68 5.02 -32.99
N LEU A 50 9.27 4.84 -31.73
CA LEU A 50 7.89 5.10 -31.32
C LEU A 50 7.55 6.58 -31.29
N SER A 51 8.48 7.46 -30.89
CA SER A 51 8.25 8.91 -30.94
C SER A 51 8.07 9.41 -32.38
N ASN A 52 8.86 8.89 -33.33
CA ASN A 52 8.70 9.20 -34.75
C ASN A 52 7.36 8.67 -35.28
N LYS A 53 7.02 7.41 -34.98
CA LYS A 53 5.73 6.81 -35.35
C LYS A 53 4.55 7.62 -34.79
N TRP A 54 4.65 8.06 -33.54
CA TRP A 54 3.62 8.89 -32.88
C TRP A 54 3.47 10.27 -33.52
N ARG A 55 4.58 10.84 -34.01
CA ARG A 55 4.59 12.14 -34.68
C ARG A 55 4.02 12.06 -36.10
N ASP A 56 4.46 11.06 -36.86
CA ASP A 56 4.32 11.03 -38.32
C ASP A 56 3.17 10.14 -38.79
N ASP A 57 2.98 8.97 -38.16
CA ASP A 57 2.10 7.92 -38.66
C ASP A 57 0.82 7.75 -37.80
N PHE A 58 0.88 8.14 -36.53
CA PHE A 58 -0.23 7.94 -35.59
C PHE A 58 -1.36 8.94 -35.83
N ASP A 59 -2.51 8.41 -36.26
CA ASP A 59 -3.70 9.18 -36.58
C ASP A 59 -4.71 9.19 -35.41
N TRP A 60 -4.57 10.19 -34.53
CA TRP A 60 -5.48 10.35 -33.39
C TRP A 60 -6.96 10.49 -33.81
N PRO A 61 -7.35 11.27 -34.83
CA PRO A 61 -8.74 11.29 -35.33
C PRO A 61 -9.35 9.90 -35.56
N SER A 62 -8.64 9.00 -36.25
CA SER A 62 -9.12 7.62 -36.46
C SER A 62 -9.20 6.82 -35.16
N VAL A 63 -8.25 7.00 -34.25
CA VAL A 63 -8.29 6.38 -32.90
C VAL A 63 -9.48 6.89 -32.10
N GLN A 64 -9.75 8.19 -32.12
CA GLN A 64 -10.88 8.81 -31.45
C GLN A 64 -12.21 8.29 -32.01
N GLU A 65 -12.33 8.16 -33.33
CA GLU A 65 -13.52 7.55 -33.95
C GLU A 65 -13.69 6.10 -33.51
N HIS A 66 -12.60 5.31 -33.52
CA HIS A 66 -12.60 3.93 -33.05
C HIS A 66 -13.01 3.82 -31.58
N LEU A 67 -12.45 4.63 -30.67
CA LEU A 67 -12.84 4.59 -29.25
C LEU A 67 -14.33 4.93 -29.07
N ASN A 68 -14.85 5.92 -29.81
CA ASN A 68 -16.26 6.32 -29.79
C ASN A 68 -17.24 5.31 -30.43
N ARG A 69 -16.77 4.15 -30.92
CA ARG A 69 -17.65 3.03 -31.30
C ARG A 69 -18.37 2.45 -30.07
N HIS A 70 -17.76 2.59 -28.90
CA HIS A 70 -18.36 2.24 -27.63
C HIS A 70 -19.21 3.41 -27.11
N CYS A 71 -20.29 3.10 -26.39
CA CYS A 71 -21.08 4.12 -25.73
C CYS A 71 -20.39 4.57 -24.43
N HIS A 72 -19.94 5.82 -24.39
CA HIS A 72 -19.35 6.40 -23.19
C HIS A 72 -20.37 7.19 -22.37
N PHE A 73 -20.13 7.25 -21.06
CA PHE A 73 -20.99 7.95 -20.11
C PHE A 73 -20.15 8.59 -19.01
N LEU A 74 -20.72 9.64 -18.41
CA LEU A 74 -20.26 10.23 -17.16
C LEU A 74 -21.37 10.07 -16.11
N ALA A 75 -21.05 9.40 -15.01
CA ALA A 75 -21.93 9.26 -13.85
C ALA A 75 -21.47 10.16 -12.71
N ASP A 76 -22.40 10.94 -12.16
CA ASP A 76 -22.19 11.64 -10.90
C ASP A 76 -22.47 10.67 -9.72
N ILE A 77 -21.40 10.23 -9.06
CA ILE A 77 -21.43 9.39 -7.87
C ILE A 77 -21.34 10.28 -6.64
N ASN A 78 -22.50 10.52 -6.02
CA ASN A 78 -22.60 11.23 -4.76
C ASN A 78 -22.59 10.23 -3.62
N ASP A 79 -21.69 10.42 -2.67
CA ASP A 79 -21.65 9.72 -1.40
C ASP A 79 -21.83 10.74 -0.26
N GLU A 80 -21.98 10.28 0.99
CA GLU A 80 -22.23 11.17 2.13
C GLU A 80 -21.09 12.16 2.37
N SER A 81 -19.85 11.76 2.01
CA SER A 81 -18.63 12.54 2.26
C SER A 81 -18.01 13.17 1.00
N PHE A 82 -18.48 12.85 -0.21
CA PHE A 82 -17.91 13.40 -1.45
C PHE A 82 -18.82 13.28 -2.67
N GLN A 83 -18.46 14.03 -3.71
CA GLN A 83 -19.00 13.87 -5.05
C GLN A 83 -17.84 13.57 -6.01
N LEU A 84 -18.02 12.54 -6.84
CA LEU A 84 -17.04 12.12 -7.83
C LEU A 84 -17.73 11.87 -9.17
N LYS A 85 -17.12 12.32 -10.27
CA LYS A 85 -17.55 11.98 -11.61
C LYS A 85 -16.77 10.77 -12.13
N VAL A 86 -17.48 9.74 -12.58
CA VAL A 86 -16.90 8.51 -13.11
C VAL A 86 -17.20 8.41 -14.60
N HIS A 87 -16.14 8.35 -15.40
CA HIS A 87 -16.22 7.97 -16.80
C HIS A 87 -16.30 6.45 -16.92
N PHE A 88 -17.16 5.94 -17.81
CA PHE A 88 -17.22 4.52 -18.14
C PHE A 88 -17.76 4.31 -19.55
N THR A 89 -17.42 3.15 -20.14
CA THR A 89 -18.14 2.64 -21.32
C THR A 89 -19.19 1.62 -20.89
N HIS A 90 -20.29 1.54 -21.63
CA HIS A 90 -21.36 0.57 -21.37
C HIS A 90 -21.87 -0.04 -22.67
N THR A 91 -21.51 -1.31 -22.90
CA THR A 91 -21.95 -2.08 -24.06
C THR A 91 -23.01 -3.09 -23.62
N LYS A 92 -24.27 -2.80 -23.96
CA LYS A 92 -25.42 -3.67 -23.64
C LYS A 92 -25.57 -4.76 -24.69
N SER A 93 -25.55 -6.03 -24.28
CA SER A 93 -26.06 -7.12 -25.11
C SER A 93 -27.56 -6.96 -25.42
N ALA A 94 -27.97 -7.43 -26.60
CA ALA A 94 -29.39 -7.56 -26.96
C ALA A 94 -30.06 -8.79 -26.31
N ARG A 95 -29.27 -9.70 -25.72
CA ARG A 95 -29.77 -10.93 -25.09
C ARG A 95 -30.39 -10.65 -23.72
N ALA A 96 -31.60 -11.17 -23.50
CA ALA A 96 -32.34 -10.98 -22.26
C ALA A 96 -31.73 -11.71 -21.05
N ASP A 97 -30.88 -12.70 -21.30
CA ASP A 97 -30.18 -13.49 -20.30
C ASP A 97 -28.73 -13.03 -20.09
N ALA A 98 -28.37 -11.84 -20.58
CA ALA A 98 -27.02 -11.33 -20.49
C ALA A 98 -26.64 -10.98 -19.03
N ILE A 99 -25.45 -11.41 -18.62
CA ILE A 99 -24.94 -11.23 -17.26
C ILE A 99 -24.29 -9.84 -17.15
N PRO A 100 -24.66 -8.99 -16.17
CA PRO A 100 -23.93 -7.74 -15.93
C PRO A 100 -22.49 -8.01 -15.48
N LEU A 101 -21.53 -7.52 -16.26
CA LEU A 101 -20.08 -7.67 -16.04
C LEU A 101 -19.44 -6.29 -15.95
N ILE A 102 -18.72 -6.04 -14.87
CA ILE A 102 -17.84 -4.88 -14.73
C ILE A 102 -16.39 -5.32 -14.90
N MET A 103 -15.65 -4.65 -15.79
CA MET A 103 -14.23 -4.92 -16.06
C MET A 103 -13.38 -3.75 -15.58
N VAL A 104 -12.44 -4.00 -14.66
CA VAL A 104 -11.67 -2.95 -13.99
C VAL A 104 -10.19 -3.04 -14.38
N HIS A 105 -9.67 -1.97 -14.99
CA HIS A 105 -8.26 -1.85 -15.38
C HIS A 105 -7.38 -1.44 -14.18
N GLY A 106 -6.07 -1.40 -14.38
CA GLY A 106 -5.11 -0.81 -13.44
C GLY A 106 -4.19 0.22 -14.09
N TRP A 107 -2.92 0.24 -13.69
CA TRP A 107 -1.88 1.15 -14.16
C TRP A 107 -0.75 0.38 -14.87
N PRO A 108 -0.21 0.87 -16.00
CA PRO A 108 -0.55 2.12 -16.68
C PRO A 108 -1.67 1.95 -17.72
N GLY A 109 -2.57 0.98 -17.50
CA GLY A 109 -3.70 0.72 -18.37
C GLY A 109 -4.79 1.79 -18.33
N SER A 110 -5.85 1.55 -19.11
CA SER A 110 -7.07 2.36 -19.11
C SER A 110 -8.24 1.49 -19.57
N PHE A 111 -9.44 2.08 -19.71
CA PHE A 111 -10.58 1.38 -20.31
C PHE A 111 -10.26 0.80 -21.71
N HIS A 112 -9.28 1.36 -22.43
CA HIS A 112 -8.84 0.88 -23.73
C HIS A 112 -8.26 -0.54 -23.70
N GLU A 113 -7.77 -1.01 -22.55
CA GLU A 113 -7.20 -2.36 -22.40
C GLU A 113 -8.21 -3.46 -22.79
N PHE A 114 -9.51 -3.18 -22.61
CA PHE A 114 -10.59 -4.13 -22.89
C PHE A 114 -11.18 -3.99 -24.29
N ASP A 115 -10.66 -3.09 -25.13
CA ASP A 115 -11.23 -2.78 -26.44
C ASP A 115 -11.36 -4.01 -27.36
N ARG A 116 -10.46 -4.99 -27.21
CA ARG A 116 -10.45 -6.25 -27.98
C ARG A 116 -11.47 -7.29 -27.51
N VAL A 117 -12.04 -7.15 -26.31
CA VAL A 117 -12.89 -8.18 -25.68
C VAL A 117 -14.33 -7.72 -25.44
N VAL A 118 -14.58 -6.42 -25.27
CA VAL A 118 -15.91 -5.86 -24.90
C VAL A 118 -17.03 -6.34 -25.82
N ASP A 119 -16.88 -6.21 -27.15
CA ASP A 119 -17.94 -6.60 -28.08
C ASP A 119 -18.17 -8.10 -28.12
N ALA A 120 -17.09 -8.88 -27.98
CA ALA A 120 -17.17 -10.34 -27.97
C ALA A 120 -17.87 -10.84 -26.69
N PHE A 121 -17.71 -10.18 -25.55
CA PHE A 121 -18.49 -10.47 -24.36
C PHE A 121 -19.96 -10.09 -24.53
N ALA A 122 -20.25 -8.93 -25.10
CA ALA A 122 -21.63 -8.49 -25.29
C ALA A 122 -22.39 -9.31 -26.34
N ASN A 123 -21.72 -9.67 -27.42
CA ASN A 123 -22.28 -10.34 -28.59
C ASN A 123 -21.44 -11.58 -28.95
N PRO A 124 -21.58 -12.68 -28.19
CA PRO A 124 -20.85 -13.91 -28.49
C PRO A 124 -21.26 -14.48 -29.85
N LYS A 125 -20.28 -15.00 -30.60
CA LYS A 125 -20.51 -15.65 -31.91
C LYS A 125 -21.25 -16.98 -31.77
N ASP A 126 -20.91 -17.75 -30.74
CA ASP A 126 -21.60 -18.98 -30.41
C ASP A 126 -22.83 -18.66 -29.54
N PRO A 127 -24.06 -19.05 -29.95
CA PRO A 127 -25.26 -18.84 -29.14
C PRO A 127 -25.24 -19.55 -27.79
N SER A 128 -24.47 -20.63 -27.64
CA SER A 128 -24.35 -21.39 -26.39
C SER A 128 -23.54 -20.63 -25.33
N ASP A 129 -22.59 -19.81 -25.76
CA ASP A 129 -21.78 -18.96 -24.87
C ASP A 129 -22.67 -17.96 -24.10
N PRO A 130 -22.30 -17.63 -22.84
CA PRO A 130 -22.95 -16.56 -22.11
C PRO A 130 -22.65 -15.20 -22.77
N ALA A 131 -23.67 -14.35 -22.80
CA ALA A 131 -23.53 -12.95 -23.19
C ALA A 131 -23.51 -12.04 -21.96
N PHE A 132 -22.96 -10.84 -22.11
CA PHE A 132 -22.78 -9.93 -20.98
C PHE A 132 -23.25 -8.51 -21.27
N HIS A 133 -23.74 -7.81 -20.26
CA HIS A 133 -23.77 -6.34 -20.31
C HIS A 133 -22.45 -5.85 -19.73
N VAL A 134 -21.59 -5.28 -20.58
CA VAL A 134 -20.20 -4.98 -20.21
C VAL A 134 -20.08 -3.51 -19.81
N VAL A 135 -19.61 -3.26 -18.59
CA VAL A 135 -19.34 -1.93 -18.04
C VAL A 135 -17.84 -1.81 -17.79
N VAL A 136 -17.19 -0.82 -18.38
CA VAL A 136 -15.74 -0.59 -18.20
C VAL A 136 -15.53 0.82 -17.66
N PRO A 137 -15.45 1.00 -16.33
CA PRO A 137 -15.15 2.30 -15.74
C PRO A 137 -13.68 2.65 -15.88
N SER A 138 -13.41 3.95 -15.98
CA SER A 138 -12.09 4.50 -15.69
C SER A 138 -11.95 4.69 -14.19
N LEU A 139 -10.86 4.19 -13.61
CA LEU A 139 -10.52 4.40 -12.20
C LEU A 139 -10.55 5.90 -11.83
N PRO A 140 -10.92 6.28 -10.60
CA PRO A 140 -10.78 7.65 -10.11
C PRO A 140 -9.35 8.16 -10.35
N GLY A 141 -9.21 9.30 -11.04
CA GLY A 141 -7.93 9.87 -11.44
C GLY A 141 -7.35 9.33 -12.75
N PHE A 142 -8.10 8.57 -13.53
CA PHE A 142 -7.72 8.07 -14.84
C PHE A 142 -8.67 8.56 -15.92
N CYS A 143 -8.13 8.89 -17.09
CA CYS A 143 -8.90 9.37 -18.24
C CYS A 143 -9.86 10.51 -17.83
N TRP A 144 -11.15 10.42 -18.17
CA TRP A 144 -12.16 11.42 -17.86
C TRP A 144 -12.84 11.24 -16.49
N SER A 145 -12.43 10.25 -15.68
CA SER A 145 -12.88 10.16 -14.29
C SER A 145 -12.19 11.21 -13.45
N SER A 146 -12.94 11.89 -12.58
CA SER A 146 -12.38 12.85 -11.63
C SER A 146 -11.29 12.20 -10.76
N PRO A 147 -10.25 12.95 -10.35
CA PRO A 147 -9.31 12.46 -9.36
C PRO A 147 -10.02 12.22 -8.02
N PRO A 148 -9.47 11.34 -7.16
CA PRO A 148 -9.93 11.20 -5.79
C PRO A 148 -10.15 12.56 -5.09
N PRO A 149 -11.28 12.77 -4.40
CA PRO A 149 -11.68 14.07 -3.86
C PRO A 149 -10.94 14.44 -2.57
N ARG A 150 -10.22 13.49 -1.96
CA ARG A 150 -9.51 13.66 -0.68
C ARG A 150 -8.28 12.75 -0.60
N ARG A 151 -7.41 13.07 0.36
CA ARG A 151 -6.29 12.22 0.80
C ARG A 151 -6.80 10.94 1.47
N GLY A 152 -5.96 9.91 1.50
CA GLY A 152 -6.31 8.60 2.06
C GLY A 152 -7.38 7.88 1.23
N TRP A 153 -7.46 8.14 -0.07
CA TRP A 153 -8.40 7.44 -0.96
C TRP A 153 -7.84 6.08 -1.33
N THR A 154 -8.55 5.03 -0.93
CA THR A 154 -8.10 3.65 -1.08
C THR A 154 -8.76 2.96 -2.28
N MET A 155 -8.29 1.77 -2.66
CA MET A 155 -8.97 0.97 -3.69
C MET A 155 -10.34 0.47 -3.20
N GLN A 156 -10.53 0.37 -1.88
CA GLN A 156 -11.81 0.05 -1.26
C GLN A 156 -12.84 1.19 -1.44
N ASP A 157 -12.41 2.46 -1.37
CA ASP A 157 -13.27 3.58 -1.72
C ASP A 157 -13.72 3.51 -3.19
N THR A 158 -12.80 3.16 -4.09
CA THR A 158 -13.12 2.94 -5.51
C THR A 158 -14.12 1.79 -5.70
N ALA A 159 -13.97 0.67 -4.98
CA ALA A 159 -14.91 -0.45 -5.03
C ALA A 159 -16.33 -0.03 -4.63
N ARG A 160 -16.46 0.79 -3.59
CA ARG A 160 -17.74 1.36 -3.17
C ARG A 160 -18.36 2.25 -4.24
N VAL A 161 -17.55 3.10 -4.88
CA VAL A 161 -17.97 3.93 -6.01
C VAL A 161 -18.48 3.06 -7.18
N PHE A 162 -17.77 1.98 -7.50
CA PHE A 162 -18.17 1.09 -8.60
C PHE A 162 -19.38 0.23 -8.27
N ASN A 163 -19.54 -0.25 -7.04
CA ASN A 163 -20.78 -0.90 -6.62
C ASN A 163 -21.98 0.04 -6.83
N LYS A 164 -21.84 1.31 -6.40
CA LYS A 164 -22.87 2.34 -6.57
C LYS A 164 -23.16 2.65 -8.04
N LEU A 165 -22.12 2.69 -8.89
CA LEU A 165 -22.29 2.81 -10.34
C LEU A 165 -23.14 1.66 -10.91
N MET A 166 -22.85 0.42 -10.53
CA MET A 166 -23.61 -0.75 -10.99
C MET A 166 -25.06 -0.70 -10.49
N SER A 167 -25.30 -0.30 -9.24
CA SER A 167 -26.66 -0.08 -8.73
C SER A 167 -27.40 1.03 -9.48
N GLN A 168 -26.74 2.14 -9.81
CA GLN A 168 -27.33 3.25 -10.59
C GLN A 168 -27.70 2.84 -12.02
N LEU A 169 -26.94 1.91 -12.61
CA LEU A 169 -27.26 1.30 -13.91
C LEU A 169 -28.43 0.31 -13.85
N GLY A 170 -28.94 0.02 -12.65
CA GLY A 170 -30.05 -0.91 -12.41
C GLY A 170 -29.63 -2.37 -12.23
N TYR A 171 -28.33 -2.64 -12.07
CA TYR A 171 -27.84 -3.99 -11.85
C TYR A 171 -27.83 -4.32 -10.36
N ALA A 172 -28.87 -5.03 -9.91
CA ALA A 172 -28.95 -5.55 -8.53
C ALA A 172 -27.86 -6.59 -8.25
N HIS A 173 -27.44 -7.32 -9.28
CA HIS A 173 -26.39 -8.33 -9.23
C HIS A 173 -25.47 -8.20 -10.44
N TYR A 174 -24.18 -8.40 -10.22
CA TYR A 174 -23.17 -8.34 -11.28
C TYR A 174 -21.97 -9.23 -10.94
N VAL A 175 -21.11 -9.45 -11.93
CA VAL A 175 -19.82 -10.13 -11.78
C VAL A 175 -18.68 -9.19 -12.14
N VAL A 176 -17.49 -9.43 -11.60
CA VAL A 176 -16.32 -8.56 -11.78
C VAL A 176 -15.18 -9.32 -12.45
N GLN A 177 -14.52 -8.69 -13.42
CA GLN A 177 -13.25 -9.14 -13.98
C GLN A 177 -12.20 -8.05 -13.78
N ALA A 178 -11.00 -8.39 -13.28
CA ALA A 178 -9.96 -7.39 -13.09
C ALA A 178 -8.52 -7.92 -13.03
N GLY A 179 -7.59 -7.04 -13.41
CA GLY A 179 -6.13 -7.20 -13.23
C GLY A 179 -5.52 -5.98 -12.51
N ASP A 180 -4.23 -6.04 -12.20
CA ASP A 180 -3.45 -4.95 -11.56
C ASP A 180 -4.19 -4.28 -10.37
N TRP A 181 -4.23 -2.94 -10.25
CA TRP A 181 -4.98 -2.23 -9.21
C TRP A 181 -6.47 -2.54 -9.22
N GLY A 182 -7.03 -2.88 -10.39
CA GLY A 182 -8.40 -3.35 -10.50
C GLY A 182 -8.65 -4.62 -9.69
N SER A 183 -7.65 -5.48 -9.47
CA SER A 183 -7.82 -6.68 -8.67
C SER A 183 -8.03 -6.39 -7.18
N PHE A 184 -7.49 -5.28 -6.66
CA PHE A 184 -7.78 -4.79 -5.30
C PHE A 184 -9.22 -4.30 -5.20
N VAL A 185 -9.70 -3.59 -6.23
CA VAL A 185 -11.09 -3.13 -6.32
C VAL A 185 -12.04 -4.34 -6.38
N ALA A 186 -11.79 -5.28 -7.29
CA ALA A 186 -12.57 -6.49 -7.45
C ALA A 186 -12.58 -7.37 -6.20
N ARG A 187 -11.45 -7.46 -5.50
CA ARG A 187 -11.34 -8.16 -4.21
C ARG A 187 -12.26 -7.55 -3.16
N GLU A 188 -12.24 -6.23 -3.00
CA GLU A 188 -13.15 -5.55 -2.07
C GLU A 188 -14.63 -5.76 -2.50
N MET A 189 -14.92 -5.66 -3.80
CA MET A 189 -16.26 -5.93 -4.34
C MET A 189 -16.74 -7.34 -3.98
N GLY A 190 -15.90 -8.36 -4.17
CA GLY A 190 -16.22 -9.75 -3.85
C GLY A 190 -16.18 -10.12 -2.36
N ALA A 191 -15.51 -9.32 -1.53
CA ALA A 191 -15.43 -9.55 -0.08
C ALA A 191 -16.55 -8.84 0.69
N LYS A 192 -16.99 -7.65 0.26
CA LYS A 192 -17.89 -6.79 1.06
C LYS A 192 -19.27 -6.55 0.46
N PHE A 193 -19.46 -6.70 -0.84
CA PHE A 193 -20.72 -6.32 -1.50
C PHE A 193 -21.50 -7.54 -1.96
N MET A 194 -22.72 -7.71 -1.41
CA MET A 194 -23.59 -8.84 -1.74
C MET A 194 -24.13 -8.80 -3.18
N GLU A 195 -24.10 -7.62 -3.82
CA GLU A 195 -24.45 -7.41 -5.21
C GLU A 195 -23.44 -8.04 -6.16
N CYS A 196 -22.17 -8.10 -5.76
CA CYS A 196 -21.15 -8.85 -6.49
C CYS A 196 -21.37 -10.35 -6.27
N LYS A 197 -21.48 -11.12 -7.35
CA LYS A 197 -21.81 -12.56 -7.30
C LYS A 197 -20.67 -13.50 -7.65
N ALA A 198 -19.66 -13.03 -8.34
CA ALA A 198 -18.45 -13.77 -8.66
C ALA A 198 -17.36 -12.81 -9.11
N VAL A 199 -16.11 -13.18 -8.87
CA VAL A 199 -14.92 -12.39 -9.24
C VAL A 199 -13.96 -13.26 -10.04
N HIS A 200 -13.55 -12.79 -11.22
CA HIS A 200 -12.44 -13.35 -11.97
C HIS A 200 -11.25 -12.38 -11.90
N LEU A 201 -10.08 -12.89 -11.51
CA LEU A 201 -8.85 -12.12 -11.46
C LEU A 201 -7.84 -12.66 -12.47
N ASN A 202 -7.03 -11.78 -13.05
CA ASN A 202 -5.80 -12.17 -13.76
C ASN A 202 -4.53 -11.66 -13.05
N PHE A 203 -4.66 -10.99 -11.90
CA PHE A 203 -3.56 -10.54 -11.07
C PHE A 203 -3.81 -10.84 -9.59
N CYS A 204 -2.96 -11.68 -8.98
CA CYS A 204 -3.05 -12.08 -7.57
C CYS A 204 -1.62 -12.27 -7.00
N PRO A 205 -0.98 -11.19 -6.53
CA PRO A 205 0.45 -11.17 -6.19
C PRO A 205 0.74 -11.80 -4.82
N VAL A 206 0.47 -13.09 -4.69
CA VAL A 206 0.72 -13.88 -3.48
C VAL A 206 1.83 -14.88 -3.77
N GLU A 207 2.87 -14.85 -2.93
CA GLU A 207 4.01 -15.74 -3.08
C GLU A 207 3.69 -17.15 -2.58
N VAL A 208 4.40 -18.13 -3.12
CA VAL A 208 4.41 -19.47 -2.53
C VAL A 208 5.16 -19.40 -1.21
N ASP A 209 4.56 -19.98 -0.18
CA ASP A 209 5.14 -20.07 1.16
C ASP A 209 6.54 -20.71 1.12
N ASP A 210 7.52 -20.10 1.77
CA ASP A 210 8.92 -20.58 1.76
C ASP A 210 9.08 -21.96 2.41
N SER A 211 8.11 -22.43 3.19
CA SER A 211 8.09 -23.81 3.69
C SER A 211 7.87 -24.87 2.61
N VAL A 212 7.38 -24.48 1.44
CA VAL A 212 7.17 -25.37 0.28
C VAL A 212 8.51 -25.62 -0.42
N THR A 213 9.03 -26.82 -0.27
CA THR A 213 10.32 -27.22 -0.86
C THR A 213 10.19 -27.93 -2.21
N ASP A 214 8.99 -28.40 -2.56
CA ASP A 214 8.67 -29.18 -3.75
C ASP A 214 8.06 -28.32 -4.87
N LEU A 215 8.74 -27.22 -5.21
CA LEU A 215 8.29 -26.31 -6.28
C LEU A 215 8.33 -27.00 -7.65
N THR A 216 7.23 -26.89 -8.39
CA THR A 216 7.19 -27.32 -9.81
C THR A 216 8.07 -26.40 -10.68
N PRO A 217 8.47 -26.82 -11.89
CA PRO A 217 9.23 -25.96 -12.80
C PRO A 217 8.56 -24.62 -13.11
N ARG A 218 7.23 -24.60 -13.21
CA ARG A 218 6.46 -23.36 -13.42
C ARG A 218 6.50 -22.46 -12.19
N GLU A 219 6.34 -23.03 -10.99
CA GLU A 219 6.41 -22.28 -9.74
C GLU A 219 7.80 -21.71 -9.46
N MET A 220 8.87 -22.42 -9.85
CA MET A 220 10.24 -21.88 -9.81
C MET A 220 10.38 -20.64 -10.70
N LYS A 221 9.90 -20.70 -11.96
CA LYS A 221 9.90 -19.54 -12.86
C LYS A 221 9.08 -18.37 -12.32
N ILE A 222 7.92 -18.66 -11.74
CA ILE A 222 7.09 -17.64 -11.08
C ILE A 222 7.84 -16.98 -9.93
N LYS A 223 8.49 -17.79 -9.07
CA LYS A 223 9.29 -17.29 -7.94
C LYS A 223 10.47 -16.43 -8.44
N GLU A 224 11.16 -16.85 -9.49
CA GLU A 224 12.23 -16.07 -10.12
C GLU A 224 11.71 -14.74 -10.66
N ARG A 225 10.60 -14.75 -11.41
CA ARG A 225 9.99 -13.54 -11.96
C ARG A 225 9.50 -12.59 -10.88
N TYR A 226 8.90 -13.12 -9.81
CA TYR A 226 8.45 -12.31 -8.69
C TYR A 226 9.62 -11.56 -8.04
N HIS A 227 10.74 -12.26 -7.78
CA HIS A 227 11.95 -11.65 -7.24
C HIS A 227 12.59 -10.66 -8.20
N ASP A 228 12.66 -10.99 -9.49
CA ASP A 228 13.18 -10.10 -10.53
C ASP A 228 12.38 -8.79 -10.59
N TRP A 229 11.05 -8.88 -10.60
CA TRP A 229 10.17 -7.71 -10.58
C TRP A 229 10.39 -6.83 -9.35
N LEU A 230 10.48 -7.44 -8.17
CA LEU A 230 10.73 -6.73 -6.91
C LEU A 230 12.08 -6.00 -6.89
N ASN A 231 13.13 -6.64 -7.42
CA ASN A 231 14.50 -6.15 -7.30
C ASN A 231 14.86 -5.15 -8.41
N ASN A 232 14.34 -5.35 -9.62
CA ASN A 232 14.83 -4.66 -10.82
C ASN A 232 13.82 -3.69 -11.44
N HIS A 233 12.50 -3.91 -11.25
CA HIS A 233 11.47 -3.17 -12.01
C HIS A 233 10.62 -2.19 -11.19
N LEU A 234 10.84 -2.09 -9.87
CA LEU A 234 10.03 -1.24 -8.98
C LEU A 234 10.37 0.26 -8.96
N GLY A 235 11.32 0.74 -9.75
CA GLY A 235 11.74 2.15 -9.76
C GLY A 235 10.57 3.11 -9.92
N TYR A 236 9.67 2.83 -10.87
CA TYR A 236 8.50 3.65 -11.15
C TYR A 236 7.55 3.74 -9.94
N ALA A 237 7.24 2.59 -9.32
CA ALA A 237 6.35 2.47 -8.18
C ALA A 237 6.91 3.19 -6.95
N VAL A 238 8.24 3.17 -6.75
CA VAL A 238 8.90 3.91 -5.68
C VAL A 238 8.78 5.42 -5.88
N CYS A 239 9.01 5.93 -7.10
CA CYS A 239 8.82 7.35 -7.40
C CYS A 239 7.37 7.78 -7.17
N MET A 240 6.40 7.02 -7.67
CA MET A 240 4.98 7.33 -7.56
C MET A 240 4.45 7.23 -6.12
N ARG A 241 4.87 6.22 -5.34
CA ARG A 241 4.43 6.09 -3.94
C ARG A 241 5.08 7.06 -2.95
N THR A 242 6.14 7.76 -3.36
CA THR A 242 6.86 8.68 -2.46
C THR A 242 6.69 10.14 -2.85
N ARG A 243 6.70 10.45 -4.14
CA ARG A 243 6.63 11.82 -4.67
C ARG A 243 5.71 11.89 -5.91
N PRO A 244 4.42 11.52 -5.78
CA PRO A 244 3.47 11.45 -6.90
C PRO A 244 3.33 12.79 -7.62
N GLN A 245 3.27 13.89 -6.86
CA GLN A 245 3.17 15.24 -7.43
C GLN A 245 4.45 15.63 -8.20
N THR A 246 5.63 15.30 -7.68
CA THR A 246 6.91 15.65 -8.34
C THR A 246 7.07 14.93 -9.67
N ILE A 247 6.86 13.61 -9.69
CA ILE A 247 6.95 12.84 -10.94
C ILE A 247 5.80 13.22 -11.89
N GLY A 248 4.60 13.45 -11.37
CA GLY A 248 3.46 13.93 -12.13
C GLY A 248 3.76 15.23 -12.87
N VAL A 249 4.30 16.24 -12.18
CA VAL A 249 4.67 17.53 -12.81
C VAL A 249 5.73 17.34 -13.91
N ALA A 250 6.68 16.42 -13.72
CA ALA A 250 7.71 16.14 -14.72
C ALA A 250 7.15 15.50 -16.00
N LEU A 251 6.05 14.74 -15.90
CA LEU A 251 5.47 13.98 -17.01
C LEU A 251 4.26 14.65 -17.66
N ASN A 252 3.49 15.45 -16.91
CA ASN A 252 2.17 16.00 -17.27
C ASN A 252 2.09 16.52 -18.71
N ASP A 253 3.02 17.40 -19.07
CA ASP A 253 3.03 18.09 -20.36
C ASP A 253 4.17 17.61 -21.28
N ASN A 254 4.68 16.40 -21.04
CA ASN A 254 5.84 15.82 -21.72
C ASN A 254 5.48 14.47 -22.38
N PRO A 255 5.10 14.45 -23.68
CA PRO A 255 4.62 13.23 -24.33
C PRO A 255 5.68 12.14 -24.42
N VAL A 256 6.94 12.47 -24.71
CA VAL A 256 8.02 11.47 -24.71
C VAL A 256 8.33 11.00 -23.29
N GLY A 257 8.17 11.86 -22.28
CA GLY A 257 8.23 11.47 -20.87
C GLY A 257 7.14 10.45 -20.51
N ILE A 258 5.89 10.71 -20.94
CA ILE A 258 4.77 9.76 -20.78
C ILE A 258 5.07 8.45 -21.50
N LEU A 259 5.53 8.50 -22.77
CA LEU A 259 5.95 7.31 -23.51
C LEU A 259 7.06 6.53 -22.78
N ALA A 260 8.03 7.25 -22.20
CA ALA A 260 9.10 6.62 -21.45
C ALA A 260 8.60 5.95 -20.17
N TRP A 261 7.68 6.58 -19.45
CA TRP A 261 7.22 6.10 -18.15
C TRP A 261 6.11 5.04 -18.24
N VAL A 262 5.16 5.25 -19.14
CA VAL A 262 4.01 4.36 -19.39
C VAL A 262 4.39 3.27 -20.39
N GLY A 263 4.99 3.65 -21.52
CA GLY A 263 5.31 2.72 -22.61
C GLY A 263 6.36 1.68 -22.24
N GLU A 264 7.32 2.01 -21.37
CA GLU A 264 8.28 1.03 -20.84
C GLU A 264 7.59 -0.18 -20.20
N LYS A 265 6.48 0.02 -19.50
CA LYS A 265 5.79 -1.10 -18.80
C LYS A 265 5.10 -2.05 -19.78
N TYR A 266 4.69 -1.56 -20.95
CA TYR A 266 4.23 -2.41 -22.06
C TYR A 266 5.34 -3.27 -22.67
N ILE A 267 6.60 -3.00 -22.34
CA ILE A 267 7.75 -3.81 -22.74
C ILE A 267 8.16 -4.76 -21.62
N GLU A 268 8.22 -4.29 -20.38
CA GLU A 268 8.69 -5.12 -19.24
C GLU A 268 7.65 -6.13 -18.73
N ALA A 269 6.37 -5.82 -18.86
CA ALA A 269 5.28 -6.61 -18.27
C ALA A 269 4.50 -7.44 -19.30
N ALA A 270 4.88 -7.39 -20.59
CA ALA A 270 4.25 -8.17 -21.65
C ALA A 270 5.01 -9.46 -21.96
N ALA A 271 4.35 -10.43 -22.58
CA ALA A 271 5.01 -11.63 -23.09
C ALA A 271 6.04 -11.29 -24.18
N PRO A 272 7.20 -11.98 -24.25
CA PRO A 272 8.27 -11.68 -25.20
C PRO A 272 7.81 -11.60 -26.67
N ALA A 273 6.86 -12.45 -27.07
CA ALA A 273 6.32 -12.44 -28.43
C ALA A 273 5.68 -11.08 -28.83
N ASN A 274 5.08 -10.36 -27.88
CA ASN A 274 4.48 -9.04 -28.13
C ASN A 274 5.55 -7.94 -28.23
N VAL A 275 6.72 -8.14 -27.60
CA VAL A 275 7.82 -7.18 -27.57
C VAL A 275 8.77 -7.35 -28.75
N GLU A 276 9.09 -8.60 -29.09
CA GLU A 276 9.99 -8.96 -30.18
C GLU A 276 9.33 -8.81 -31.55
N SER A 277 7.99 -8.91 -31.60
CA SER A 277 7.26 -8.65 -32.82
C SER A 277 7.22 -7.15 -33.13
N SER A 278 7.48 -6.78 -34.39
CA SER A 278 7.24 -5.42 -34.89
C SER A 278 5.76 -5.20 -35.23
N GLU A 279 4.84 -5.85 -34.51
CA GLU A 279 3.43 -5.83 -34.87
C GLU A 279 2.86 -4.40 -34.73
N PRO A 280 2.27 -3.85 -35.81
CA PRO A 280 1.73 -2.50 -35.78
C PRO A 280 0.67 -2.30 -34.68
N ALA A 281 -0.07 -3.36 -34.34
CA ALA A 281 -1.15 -3.33 -33.36
C ALA A 281 -0.67 -3.12 -31.92
N TRP A 282 0.52 -3.61 -31.56
CA TRP A 282 1.07 -3.42 -30.20
C TRP A 282 1.56 -1.99 -30.01
N ASP A 283 2.35 -1.48 -30.96
CA ASP A 283 2.74 -0.06 -30.98
C ASP A 283 1.51 0.86 -30.94
N GLN A 284 0.45 0.53 -31.69
CA GLN A 284 -0.79 1.30 -31.71
C GLN A 284 -1.46 1.34 -30.34
N ALA A 285 -1.47 0.23 -29.60
CA ALA A 285 -2.03 0.18 -28.25
C ALA A 285 -1.22 1.07 -27.28
N ILE A 286 0.11 0.99 -27.33
CA ILE A 286 1.01 1.83 -26.52
C ILE A 286 0.75 3.31 -26.78
N LEU A 287 0.76 3.72 -28.05
CA LEU A 287 0.56 5.12 -28.44
C LEU A 287 -0.85 5.62 -28.14
N THR A 288 -1.86 4.75 -28.23
CA THR A 288 -3.25 5.08 -27.84
C THR A 288 -3.33 5.34 -26.34
N THR A 289 -2.78 4.46 -25.50
CA THR A 289 -2.73 4.67 -24.05
C THR A 289 -1.95 5.94 -23.69
N CYS A 290 -0.76 6.15 -24.28
CA CYS A 290 0.04 7.36 -24.01
C CYS A 290 -0.70 8.64 -24.42
N SER A 291 -1.44 8.60 -25.54
CA SER A 291 -2.27 9.72 -26.00
C SER A 291 -3.44 9.99 -25.07
N LEU A 292 -4.11 8.95 -24.55
CA LEU A 292 -5.15 9.11 -23.54
C LEU A 292 -4.60 9.81 -22.30
N TYR A 293 -3.48 9.32 -21.76
CA TYR A 293 -2.82 9.93 -20.60
C TYR A 293 -2.44 11.39 -20.81
N TYR A 294 -1.97 11.74 -22.02
CA TYR A 294 -1.64 13.11 -22.39
C TYR A 294 -2.88 14.02 -22.51
N PHE A 295 -3.91 13.57 -23.24
CA PHE A 295 -5.09 14.41 -23.52
C PHE A 295 -6.01 14.58 -22.31
N THR A 296 -5.97 13.66 -21.35
CA THR A 296 -6.80 13.76 -20.14
C THR A 296 -6.02 14.24 -18.92
N ASP A 297 -4.74 14.58 -19.09
CA ASP A 297 -3.86 15.07 -18.02
C ASP A 297 -3.82 14.16 -16.78
N CYS A 298 -4.00 12.86 -16.98
CA CYS A 298 -4.24 11.93 -15.87
C CYS A 298 -2.96 11.26 -15.35
N ILE A 299 -1.78 11.53 -15.94
CA ILE A 299 -0.54 10.90 -15.50
C ILE A 299 -0.25 11.20 -14.03
N MET A 300 -0.49 12.43 -13.56
CA MET A 300 -0.27 12.80 -12.16
C MET A 300 -1.25 12.11 -11.22
N SER A 301 -2.56 12.18 -11.50
CA SER A 301 -3.60 11.58 -10.65
C SER A 301 -3.56 10.04 -10.66
N SER A 302 -3.15 9.43 -11.77
CA SER A 302 -3.01 7.98 -11.91
C SER A 302 -1.95 7.37 -10.98
N THR A 303 -1.11 8.22 -10.35
CA THR A 303 -0.10 7.78 -9.37
C THR A 303 -0.68 7.51 -7.98
N LEU A 304 -1.87 8.00 -7.68
CA LEU A 304 -2.47 7.94 -6.34
C LEU A 304 -2.70 6.53 -5.79
N PRO A 305 -3.04 5.50 -6.60
CA PRO A 305 -3.09 4.11 -6.11
C PRO A 305 -1.77 3.67 -5.46
N TYR A 306 -0.62 4.17 -5.94
CA TYR A 306 0.68 3.85 -5.37
C TYR A 306 0.97 4.61 -4.07
N PHE A 307 0.54 5.87 -3.98
CA PHE A 307 0.82 6.73 -2.82
C PHE A 307 -0.12 6.44 -1.65
N GLU A 308 -1.41 6.33 -1.91
CA GLU A 308 -2.44 6.12 -0.89
C GLU A 308 -2.70 4.63 -0.62
N GLY A 309 -2.37 3.75 -1.57
CA GLY A 309 -2.63 2.32 -1.50
C GLY A 309 -1.53 1.51 -0.81
N VAL A 310 -1.71 0.19 -0.89
CA VAL A 310 -0.79 -0.78 -0.30
C VAL A 310 0.58 -0.67 -0.99
N LYS A 311 1.65 -0.81 -0.22
CA LYS A 311 3.01 -0.85 -0.81
C LYS A 311 3.21 -2.18 -1.52
N HIS A 312 3.96 -2.14 -2.62
CA HIS A 312 4.26 -3.32 -3.43
C HIS A 312 4.88 -4.49 -2.63
N ALA A 313 5.66 -4.23 -1.58
CA ALA A 313 6.23 -5.30 -0.74
C ALA A 313 5.17 -6.01 0.13
N ASP A 314 4.01 -5.38 0.34
CA ASP A 314 2.96 -5.84 1.24
C ASP A 314 1.71 -6.33 0.49
N PHE A 315 1.78 -6.45 -0.84
CA PHE A 315 0.66 -6.91 -1.67
C PHE A 315 0.17 -8.31 -1.25
N GLY A 316 1.07 -9.30 -1.14
CA GLY A 316 0.70 -10.65 -0.72
C GLY A 316 0.03 -10.67 0.67
N ASN A 317 0.58 -9.92 1.63
CA ASN A 317 0.00 -9.77 2.97
C ASN A 317 -1.39 -9.17 2.93
N PHE A 318 -1.63 -8.16 2.09
CA PHE A 318 -2.97 -7.61 1.90
C PHE A 318 -3.96 -8.65 1.37
N PHE A 319 -3.56 -9.45 0.38
CA PHE A 319 -4.42 -10.46 -0.24
C PHE A 319 -4.73 -11.66 0.67
N LEU A 320 -3.83 -11.97 1.61
CA LEU A 320 -3.96 -13.07 2.57
C LEU A 320 -4.75 -12.71 3.84
N LYS A 321 -4.99 -11.43 4.11
CA LYS A 321 -5.77 -11.00 5.27
C LYS A 321 -7.20 -11.53 5.19
N GLN A 322 -7.70 -12.05 6.30
CA GLN A 322 -9.07 -12.56 6.39
C GLN A 322 -10.11 -11.50 6.03
N GLU A 323 -9.88 -10.23 6.39
CA GLU A 323 -10.81 -9.14 6.05
C GLU A 323 -10.95 -8.89 4.53
N ASN A 324 -10.00 -9.38 3.72
CA ASN A 324 -9.93 -9.20 2.26
C ASN A 324 -10.16 -10.53 1.51
N TYR A 325 -10.59 -11.58 2.20
CA TYR A 325 -10.91 -12.87 1.62
C TYR A 325 -12.12 -12.75 0.68
N ILE A 326 -12.02 -13.29 -0.55
CA ILE A 326 -13.13 -13.25 -1.52
C ILE A 326 -14.11 -14.38 -1.20
N GLU A 327 -15.28 -14.04 -0.62
CA GLU A 327 -16.31 -14.98 -0.18
C GLU A 327 -17.14 -15.56 -1.35
N VAL A 328 -17.34 -14.74 -2.39
CA VAL A 328 -18.03 -15.16 -3.61
C VAL A 328 -17.15 -16.13 -4.42
N PRO A 329 -17.71 -16.91 -5.38
CA PRO A 329 -16.89 -17.76 -6.23
C PRO A 329 -15.81 -16.92 -6.91
N MET A 330 -14.57 -17.40 -6.81
CA MET A 330 -13.39 -16.75 -7.34
C MET A 330 -12.80 -17.60 -8.47
N GLY A 331 -12.54 -16.96 -9.60
CA GLY A 331 -11.76 -17.51 -10.70
C GLY A 331 -10.42 -16.79 -10.83
N TYR A 332 -9.37 -17.51 -11.22
CA TYR A 332 -8.06 -16.92 -11.48
C TYR A 332 -7.40 -17.50 -12.72
N THR A 333 -6.86 -16.64 -13.58
CA THR A 333 -6.01 -17.05 -14.70
C THR A 333 -4.57 -16.55 -14.45
N SER A 334 -3.63 -17.47 -14.32
CA SER A 334 -2.21 -17.22 -14.06
C SER A 334 -1.45 -17.04 -15.37
N PHE A 335 -1.09 -15.81 -15.71
CA PHE A 335 -0.25 -15.49 -16.87
C PHE A 335 1.23 -15.49 -16.47
N LEU A 336 2.05 -16.33 -17.11
CA LEU A 336 3.45 -16.56 -16.72
C LEU A 336 4.30 -15.28 -16.80
N TYR A 337 4.04 -14.42 -17.78
CA TYR A 337 4.73 -13.15 -17.95
C TYR A 337 4.00 -11.99 -17.27
N ASP A 338 3.05 -12.22 -16.36
CA ASP A 338 2.56 -11.15 -15.46
C ASP A 338 3.66 -10.76 -14.47
N THR A 339 3.73 -9.50 -14.07
CA THR A 339 4.67 -8.97 -13.08
C THR A 339 4.81 -9.83 -11.81
N ARG A 340 3.69 -10.42 -11.34
CA ARG A 340 3.63 -11.27 -10.15
C ARG A 340 2.57 -12.35 -10.31
N PRO A 341 2.87 -13.42 -11.06
CA PRO A 341 1.92 -14.49 -11.28
C PRO A 341 1.62 -15.20 -9.96
N GLY A 342 0.35 -15.46 -9.68
CA GLY A 342 -0.07 -16.32 -8.58
C GLY A 342 -0.02 -17.79 -8.99
N THR A 343 0.24 -18.67 -8.03
CA THR A 343 0.14 -20.13 -8.21
C THR A 343 -1.20 -20.61 -7.65
N GLU A 344 -1.71 -21.76 -8.09
CA GLU A 344 -2.99 -22.28 -7.57
C GLU A 344 -2.97 -22.39 -6.03
N ARG A 345 -1.88 -22.98 -5.48
CA ARG A 345 -1.76 -23.21 -4.03
C ARG A 345 -1.65 -21.92 -3.20
N SER A 346 -1.12 -20.84 -3.76
CA SER A 346 -1.03 -19.54 -3.08
C SER A 346 -2.34 -18.76 -3.20
N VAL A 347 -2.91 -18.70 -4.41
CA VAL A 347 -4.15 -17.96 -4.71
C VAL A 347 -5.34 -18.54 -3.96
N LYS A 348 -5.42 -19.86 -3.81
CA LYS A 348 -6.50 -20.55 -3.08
C LYS A 348 -6.65 -20.11 -1.62
N LYS A 349 -5.60 -19.55 -1.01
CA LYS A 349 -5.65 -19.01 0.36
C LYS A 349 -6.37 -17.66 0.44
N THR A 350 -6.67 -17.01 -0.68
CA THR A 350 -7.17 -15.63 -0.72
C THR A 350 -8.66 -15.50 -1.03
N GLY A 351 -9.35 -16.60 -1.29
CA GLY A 351 -10.75 -16.58 -1.63
C GLY A 351 -11.27 -17.97 -1.95
N ARG A 352 -12.59 -18.06 -2.18
CA ARG A 352 -13.25 -19.29 -2.60
C ARG A 352 -12.94 -19.61 -4.06
N LEU A 353 -11.71 -20.06 -4.30
CA LEU A 353 -11.20 -20.40 -5.63
C LEU A 353 -11.90 -21.64 -6.17
N VAL A 354 -12.69 -21.47 -7.24
CA VAL A 354 -13.42 -22.55 -7.92
C VAL A 354 -13.00 -22.72 -9.38
N PHE A 355 -12.25 -21.76 -9.93
CA PHE A 355 -11.68 -21.82 -11.27
C PHE A 355 -10.23 -21.35 -11.24
N TYR A 356 -9.33 -22.15 -11.80
CA TYR A 356 -7.93 -21.81 -11.98
C TYR A 356 -7.48 -22.24 -13.39
N ASN A 357 -6.76 -21.38 -14.08
CA ASN A 357 -6.15 -21.68 -15.38
C ASN A 357 -4.73 -21.11 -15.47
N GLU A 358 -3.87 -21.72 -16.29
CA GLU A 358 -2.49 -21.29 -16.53
C GLU A 358 -2.29 -20.94 -17.99
N CYS A 359 -1.62 -19.82 -18.26
CA CYS A 359 -1.28 -19.35 -19.60
C CYS A 359 0.21 -18.96 -19.62
N ASP A 360 1.01 -19.69 -20.39
CA ASP A 360 2.46 -19.54 -20.40
C ASP A 360 2.98 -18.58 -21.48
N ASP A 361 2.08 -18.00 -22.26
CA ASP A 361 2.33 -17.18 -23.44
C ASP A 361 1.49 -15.89 -23.44
N GLY A 362 1.24 -15.35 -22.24
CA GLY A 362 0.64 -14.04 -22.02
C GLY A 362 1.26 -13.33 -20.80
N GLY A 363 1.18 -12.00 -20.80
CA GLY A 363 1.71 -11.14 -19.76
C GLY A 363 0.66 -10.44 -18.91
N HIS A 364 1.04 -9.29 -18.36
CA HIS A 364 0.24 -8.48 -17.44
C HIS A 364 -1.00 -7.86 -18.11
N PHE A 365 -0.91 -7.48 -19.39
CA PHE A 365 -2.00 -6.83 -20.12
C PHE A 365 -2.91 -7.88 -20.77
N ALA A 366 -3.44 -8.79 -19.95
CA ALA A 366 -4.07 -10.03 -20.41
C ALA A 366 -5.17 -9.83 -21.47
N ALA A 367 -6.02 -8.81 -21.32
CA ALA A 367 -7.09 -8.53 -22.29
C ALA A 367 -6.58 -7.99 -23.65
N LEU A 368 -5.40 -7.36 -23.67
CA LEU A 368 -4.75 -6.91 -24.90
C LEU A 368 -3.92 -8.01 -25.55
N GLU A 369 -3.16 -8.74 -24.73
CA GLU A 369 -2.22 -9.77 -25.17
C GLU A 369 -2.94 -11.05 -25.59
N ARG A 370 -3.82 -11.56 -24.72
CA ARG A 370 -4.54 -12.83 -24.88
C ARG A 370 -6.05 -12.66 -24.71
N PRO A 371 -6.69 -11.86 -25.59
CA PRO A 371 -8.13 -11.67 -25.57
C PRO A 371 -8.88 -13.00 -25.72
N ASP A 372 -8.33 -13.95 -26.46
CA ASP A 372 -8.87 -15.30 -26.64
C ASP A 372 -8.97 -16.07 -25.32
N VAL A 373 -7.92 -16.03 -24.49
CA VAL A 373 -7.88 -16.72 -23.20
C VAL A 373 -8.81 -16.05 -22.21
N ILE A 374 -8.77 -14.72 -22.10
CA ILE A 374 -9.68 -13.96 -21.21
C ILE A 374 -11.15 -14.21 -21.57
N LEU A 375 -11.49 -14.21 -22.86
CA LEU A 375 -12.86 -14.50 -23.31
C LEU A 375 -13.27 -15.93 -22.94
N ALA A 376 -12.44 -16.93 -23.24
CA ALA A 376 -12.74 -18.33 -22.98
C ALA A 376 -12.89 -18.61 -21.48
N ASP A 377 -11.95 -18.14 -20.66
CA ASP A 377 -11.93 -18.37 -19.22
C ASP A 377 -13.10 -17.69 -18.52
N CYS A 378 -13.37 -16.42 -18.84
CA CYS A 378 -14.51 -15.71 -18.25
C CYS A 378 -15.84 -16.33 -18.66
N ARG A 379 -16.00 -16.75 -19.93
CA ARG A 379 -17.23 -17.42 -20.38
C ARG A 379 -17.43 -18.76 -19.69
N LYS A 380 -16.37 -19.55 -19.55
CA LYS A 380 -16.42 -20.83 -18.82
C LYS A 380 -16.78 -20.60 -17.36
N PHE A 381 -16.04 -19.73 -16.69
CA PHE A 381 -16.22 -19.44 -15.27
C PHE A 381 -17.59 -18.84 -14.95
N PHE A 382 -18.01 -17.76 -15.62
CA PHE A 382 -19.30 -17.11 -15.35
C PHE A 382 -20.48 -17.86 -15.94
N GLY A 383 -20.28 -18.63 -17.02
CA GLY A 383 -21.31 -19.41 -17.69
C GLY A 383 -21.89 -20.53 -16.82
N GLU A 384 -21.08 -21.15 -15.96
CA GLU A 384 -21.53 -22.15 -14.99
C GLU A 384 -22.58 -21.59 -14.01
N TRP A 385 -22.58 -20.27 -13.77
CA TRP A 385 -23.49 -19.59 -12.86
C TRP A 385 -24.67 -18.90 -13.58
N ARG A 386 -24.85 -19.14 -14.89
CA ARG A 386 -25.94 -18.56 -15.70
C ARG A 386 -27.33 -18.93 -15.18
N SER A 387 -27.52 -20.15 -14.68
CA SER A 387 -28.79 -20.57 -14.06
C SER A 387 -29.04 -19.88 -12.71
N PHE A 388 -27.99 -19.68 -11.91
CA PHE A 388 -28.08 -19.00 -10.62
C PHE A 388 -28.37 -17.50 -10.78
N LEU A 389 -27.86 -16.86 -11.84
CA LEU A 389 -28.04 -15.42 -12.11
C LEU A 389 -29.30 -15.09 -12.92
N SER A 390 -29.72 -15.96 -13.85
CA SER A 390 -30.89 -15.72 -14.72
C SER A 390 -32.24 -15.77 -14.00
N THR A 391 -32.35 -16.54 -12.90
CA THR A 391 -33.57 -16.58 -12.07
C THR A 391 -33.90 -15.21 -11.45
N TRP A 392 -32.90 -14.33 -11.28
CA TRP A 392 -33.06 -13.00 -10.66
C TRP A 392 -33.31 -11.87 -11.66
N ALA A 393 -32.89 -12.04 -12.93
CA ALA A 393 -33.10 -11.05 -13.99
C ALA A 393 -34.59 -10.84 -14.33
N LEU A 394 -35.46 -11.81 -14.04
CA LEU A 394 -36.90 -11.73 -14.25
C LEU A 394 -37.62 -10.74 -13.31
N GLY A 395 -37.01 -10.36 -12.17
CA GLY A 395 -37.59 -9.41 -11.20
C GLY A 395 -37.55 -7.93 -11.62
N CYS A 396 -36.78 -7.57 -12.64
CA CYS A 396 -36.58 -6.17 -13.07
C CYS A 396 -37.63 -5.65 -14.10
N ARG A 397 -38.72 -6.38 -14.37
CA ARG A 397 -39.68 -6.03 -15.44
C ARG A 397 -40.72 -4.95 -15.08
N GLN A 398 -40.77 -4.39 -13.88
CA GLN A 398 -41.88 -3.49 -13.48
C GLN A 398 -41.66 -1.97 -13.57
N LEU A 399 -40.51 -1.48 -14.01
CA LEU A 399 -40.25 -0.03 -14.05
C LEU A 399 -39.73 0.50 -15.39
N GLN A 400 -40.40 0.21 -16.51
CA GLN A 400 -40.21 0.98 -17.75
C GLN A 400 -41.53 1.11 -18.52
N ARG A 401 -42.20 2.27 -18.39
CA ARG A 401 -43.14 2.78 -19.40
C ARG A 401 -42.41 3.83 -20.26
N PRO A 402 -42.57 3.84 -21.60
CA PRO A 402 -41.88 4.79 -22.47
C PRO A 402 -42.53 6.18 -22.39
N PRO A 403 -41.79 7.28 -22.67
CA PRO A 403 -42.35 8.62 -22.71
C PRO A 403 -43.19 8.79 -23.99
N ARG A 404 -44.45 9.20 -23.84
CA ARG A 404 -45.31 9.61 -24.96
C ARG A 404 -44.98 11.05 -25.38
N GLN A 405 -45.00 11.24 -26.70
CA GLN A 405 -44.72 12.46 -27.45
C GLN A 405 -45.58 13.67 -27.05
N HIS A 406 -45.00 14.85 -27.25
CA HIS A 406 -45.57 16.17 -27.05
C HIS A 406 -46.92 16.41 -27.75
N ALA A 407 -47.85 17.04 -27.04
CA ALA A 407 -48.89 17.90 -27.62
C ALA A 407 -49.05 19.17 -26.77
N ARG A 408 -48.98 20.33 -27.43
CA ARG A 408 -49.17 21.68 -26.88
C ARG A 408 -50.64 21.93 -26.58
N ILE A 409 -50.99 22.42 -25.39
CA ILE A 409 -52.11 23.36 -25.11
C ILE A 409 -51.71 24.23 -23.89
N GLY A 410 -51.97 25.54 -23.93
CA GLY A 410 -51.35 26.53 -23.04
C GLY A 410 -52.19 27.09 -21.88
N LEU A 411 -51.44 27.77 -20.98
CA LEU A 411 -51.76 28.89 -20.04
C LEU A 411 -52.91 28.72 -19.01
N PRO A 412 -52.96 29.49 -17.88
CA PRO A 412 -52.05 30.55 -17.41
C PRO A 412 -51.58 30.49 -15.92
N LEU A 413 -50.57 31.33 -15.66
CA LEU A 413 -50.15 32.05 -14.43
C LEU A 413 -50.74 31.68 -13.06
N PHE A 414 -49.84 31.52 -12.07
CA PHE A 414 -49.94 32.23 -10.77
C PHE A 414 -48.55 32.58 -10.22
N ALA A 415 -48.51 33.69 -9.48
CA ALA A 415 -47.35 34.49 -9.13
C ALA A 415 -46.61 34.04 -7.84
N ARG A 416 -45.28 34.30 -7.85
CA ARG A 416 -44.36 34.83 -6.81
C ARG A 416 -44.87 35.01 -5.35
N PRO A 417 -44.00 34.91 -4.32
CA PRO A 417 -42.89 35.87 -4.18
C PRO A 417 -41.54 35.36 -3.66
N ALA A 418 -40.56 36.24 -3.84
CA ALA A 418 -39.18 36.16 -3.38
C ALA A 418 -38.98 36.92 -2.06
N LEU A 419 -37.96 36.53 -1.28
CA LEU A 419 -37.24 37.30 -0.26
C LEU A 419 -35.77 36.84 -0.35
N SER A 420 -34.78 37.63 -0.78
CA SER A 420 -34.18 38.86 -0.22
C SER A 420 -33.04 38.58 0.77
N THR A 421 -31.82 38.78 0.25
CA THR A 421 -30.65 39.46 0.86
C THR A 421 -30.04 38.95 2.18
N GLN A 422 -28.73 38.64 2.15
CA GLN A 422 -27.68 39.57 2.60
C GLN A 422 -26.25 39.10 2.23
N ARG A 423 -25.44 40.05 1.74
CA ARG A 423 -23.97 40.02 1.62
C ARG A 423 -23.40 40.77 2.82
N ILE A 424 -22.30 40.28 3.42
CA ILE A 424 -21.22 41.10 4.01
C ILE A 424 -19.87 40.36 3.82
N SER A 425 -18.87 41.10 3.32
CA SER A 425 -17.42 40.82 3.17
C SER A 425 -16.69 40.90 4.54
N SER A 426 -15.44 40.51 4.82
CA SER A 426 -14.14 40.58 4.13
C SER A 426 -13.06 39.94 5.04
N ASP A 427 -12.00 39.37 4.43
CA ASP A 427 -10.56 39.28 4.83
C ASP A 427 -10.20 38.96 6.31
N THR A 428 -9.29 38.05 6.69
CA THR A 428 -7.87 37.90 6.33
C THR A 428 -7.29 36.64 7.04
N GLU A 429 -6.14 36.18 6.55
CA GLU A 429 -5.30 35.01 6.88
C GLU A 429 -5.07 34.62 8.36
N ILE A 430 -4.87 33.31 8.62
CA ILE A 430 -3.61 32.68 9.11
C ILE A 430 -3.78 31.15 9.16
N VAL A 431 -2.70 30.48 8.78
CA VAL A 431 -2.46 29.03 8.68
C VAL A 431 -2.58 28.34 10.03
N ASP A 432 -3.25 27.18 10.11
CA ASP A 432 -2.72 26.09 10.94
C ASP A 432 -3.23 24.70 10.51
N ALA A 433 -2.28 23.78 10.49
CA ALA A 433 -2.42 22.40 10.07
C ALA A 433 -2.52 21.50 11.31
N ALA A 434 -3.66 20.80 11.47
CA ALA A 434 -3.81 19.65 12.37
C ALA A 434 -5.05 18.84 11.90
N LEU A 435 -4.86 17.74 11.17
CA LEU A 435 -4.83 16.35 11.66
C LEU A 435 -6.23 15.71 11.74
N ASP A 436 -6.63 15.07 10.63
CA ASP A 436 -7.71 14.07 10.60
C ASP A 436 -7.20 12.75 11.21
N ALA A 437 -7.72 12.41 12.40
CA ALA A 437 -7.59 11.10 13.04
C ALA A 437 -8.63 10.12 12.47
N PRO A 438 -8.42 8.78 12.54
CA PRO A 438 -9.34 7.81 11.95
C PRO A 438 -10.67 7.78 12.72
N GLU A 439 -11.80 7.81 12.02
CA GLU A 439 -13.13 7.71 12.62
C GLU A 439 -13.33 6.34 13.29
N SER A 440 -13.76 6.34 14.57
CA SER A 440 -14.11 5.13 15.32
C SER A 440 -15.41 4.52 14.77
N SER A 441 -15.46 3.19 14.70
CA SER A 441 -16.65 2.41 14.32
C SER A 441 -17.78 2.42 15.36
N LEU A 442 -17.79 3.41 16.27
CA LEU A 442 -18.75 3.57 17.35
C LEU A 442 -19.51 4.90 17.26
N ASN A 443 -19.32 5.66 16.18
CA ASN A 443 -19.93 6.98 15.96
C ASN A 443 -21.43 6.93 15.56
N THR A 444 -22.12 5.82 15.77
CA THR A 444 -23.59 5.83 15.89
C THR A 444 -23.94 6.46 17.22
N LYS A 445 -24.91 7.37 17.28
CA LYS A 445 -25.45 8.02 18.49
C LYS A 445 -25.79 7.08 19.68
N ASN A 446 -25.72 5.76 19.50
CA ASN A 446 -26.03 4.71 20.47
C ASN A 446 -24.88 3.72 20.75
N GLY A 447 -23.62 4.01 20.37
CA GLY A 447 -22.48 3.14 20.69
C GLY A 447 -22.26 3.03 22.19
N ARG A 448 -22.45 1.81 22.74
CA ARG A 448 -22.26 1.52 24.17
C ARG A 448 -20.81 1.11 24.44
N ILE A 449 -20.20 1.78 25.40
CA ILE A 449 -18.84 1.55 25.88
C ILE A 449 -18.93 0.73 27.17
N THR A 450 -18.20 -0.37 27.23
CA THR A 450 -18.09 -1.17 28.45
C THR A 450 -17.14 -0.47 29.42
N CYS A 451 -17.61 -0.24 30.63
CA CYS A 451 -16.88 0.49 31.65
C CYS A 451 -16.91 -0.27 32.98
N ILE A 452 -15.83 -0.10 33.73
CA ILE A 452 -15.56 -0.75 35.01
C ILE A 452 -15.47 0.33 36.08
N TYR A 453 -16.23 0.16 37.16
CA TYR A 453 -16.30 1.11 38.27
C TYR A 453 -15.44 0.66 39.44
N PHE A 454 -14.68 1.61 39.98
CA PHE A 454 -13.98 1.52 41.25
C PHE A 454 -14.65 2.44 42.27
N ASP A 455 -14.97 1.89 43.43
CA ASP A 455 -15.56 2.66 44.53
C ASP A 455 -14.52 3.54 45.25
N LYS A 456 -14.97 4.34 46.22
CA LYS A 456 -14.12 5.20 47.07
C LYS A 456 -13.02 4.48 47.85
N SER A 457 -13.17 3.17 48.05
CA SER A 457 -12.16 2.32 48.67
C SER A 457 -11.21 1.69 47.64
N GLY A 458 -11.39 2.00 46.36
CA GLY A 458 -10.60 1.46 45.26
C GLY A 458 -11.02 0.05 44.84
N ARG A 459 -12.14 -0.48 45.33
CA ARG A 459 -12.59 -1.84 45.02
C ARG A 459 -13.46 -1.88 43.77
N PHE A 460 -13.28 -2.93 42.98
CA PHE A 460 -14.08 -3.23 41.81
C PHE A 460 -15.47 -3.71 42.22
N ASN A 461 -16.51 -3.11 41.64
CA ASN A 461 -17.91 -3.43 41.97
C ASN A 461 -18.45 -4.72 41.27
N GLY A 462 -17.60 -5.55 40.67
CA GLY A 462 -18.00 -6.84 40.09
C GLY A 462 -18.79 -6.77 38.76
N GLU A 463 -19.41 -5.64 38.44
CA GLU A 463 -20.30 -5.48 37.28
C GLU A 463 -19.70 -4.56 36.20
N HIS A 464 -19.72 -5.03 34.95
CA HIS A 464 -19.42 -4.22 33.77
C HIS A 464 -20.68 -3.41 33.40
N LYS A 465 -20.58 -2.07 33.39
CA LYS A 465 -21.67 -1.22 32.93
C LYS A 465 -21.45 -0.81 31.48
N GLN A 466 -22.53 -0.71 30.71
CA GLN A 466 -22.48 -0.23 29.33
C GLN A 466 -23.08 1.17 29.24
N LEU A 467 -22.24 2.17 28.96
CA LEU A 467 -22.61 3.58 28.89
C LEU A 467 -22.38 4.15 27.50
N THR A 468 -23.24 5.06 27.07
CA THR A 468 -23.04 5.86 25.87
C THR A 468 -22.10 7.04 26.17
N LYS A 469 -21.46 7.60 25.13
CA LYS A 469 -20.65 8.82 25.28
C LYS A 469 -21.46 9.99 25.87
N ALA A 470 -22.76 10.08 25.58
CA ALA A 470 -23.63 11.12 26.13
C ALA A 470 -23.83 10.93 27.65
N GLU A 471 -24.09 9.69 28.09
CA GLU A 471 -24.23 9.37 29.52
C GLU A 471 -22.92 9.62 30.28
N ILE A 472 -21.77 9.29 29.70
CA ILE A 472 -20.45 9.60 30.28
C ILE A 472 -20.24 11.12 30.37
N GLY A 473 -20.60 11.88 29.33
CA GLY A 473 -20.47 13.33 29.32
C GLY A 473 -21.32 14.02 30.39
N GLU A 474 -22.54 13.51 30.60
CA GLU A 474 -23.47 14.02 31.62
C GLU A 474 -23.06 13.62 33.04
N GLN A 475 -22.64 12.37 33.26
CA GLN A 475 -22.25 11.87 34.59
C GLN A 475 -20.93 12.48 35.08
N PHE A 476 -19.97 12.71 34.19
CA PHE A 476 -18.60 13.09 34.54
C PHE A 476 -18.24 14.54 34.18
N ASP A 477 -19.23 15.39 33.86
CA ASP A 477 -19.03 16.80 33.48
C ASP A 477 -17.96 17.00 32.37
N LEU A 478 -17.99 16.10 31.37
CA LEU A 478 -17.05 16.12 30.24
C LEU A 478 -17.70 16.72 29.00
N ARG A 479 -16.98 17.61 28.30
CA ARG A 479 -17.48 18.21 27.06
C ARG A 479 -17.46 17.18 25.93
N HIS A 480 -18.32 17.35 24.93
CA HIS A 480 -18.34 16.47 23.75
C HIS A 480 -16.97 16.35 23.04
N ARG A 481 -16.15 17.42 23.07
CA ARG A 481 -14.77 17.39 22.53
C ARG A 481 -13.83 16.50 23.36
N ASP A 482 -14.05 16.41 24.66
CA ASP A 482 -13.23 15.63 25.59
C ASP A 482 -13.50 14.12 25.37
N LEU A 483 -14.66 13.76 24.82
CA LEU A 483 -15.08 12.37 24.55
C LEU A 483 -14.91 11.94 23.07
N ARG A 484 -14.27 12.77 22.23
CA ARG A 484 -14.14 12.44 20.80
C ARG A 484 -13.36 11.15 20.56
N ASP A 485 -12.25 11.01 21.29
CA ASP A 485 -11.23 9.99 21.05
C ASP A 485 -11.18 8.89 22.13
N ILE A 486 -12.16 8.87 23.04
CA ILE A 486 -12.30 7.94 24.18
C ILE A 486 -12.42 6.46 23.76
N ASP A 487 -12.97 6.21 22.58
CA ASP A 487 -13.23 4.91 21.99
C ASP A 487 -12.22 4.53 20.89
N LEU A 488 -11.29 5.44 20.56
CA LEU A 488 -10.25 5.19 19.57
C LEU A 488 -9.15 4.31 20.18
N LYS A 489 -8.97 3.12 19.61
CA LYS A 489 -7.77 2.28 19.84
C LYS A 489 -6.58 2.87 19.09
N SER A 490 -6.11 4.02 19.54
CA SER A 490 -4.97 4.70 18.92
C SER A 490 -3.69 4.45 19.71
N GLU A 491 -2.64 3.98 19.03
CA GLU A 491 -1.30 3.89 19.60
C GLU A 491 -0.61 5.26 19.74
N ALA A 492 -1.26 6.35 19.33
CA ALA A 492 -0.69 7.70 19.27
C ALA A 492 -1.38 8.73 20.17
N VAL A 493 -2.49 8.37 20.82
CA VAL A 493 -3.25 9.29 21.67
C VAL A 493 -2.79 9.14 23.12
N THR A 494 -2.25 10.22 23.67
CA THR A 494 -1.94 10.39 25.09
C THR A 494 -2.48 11.74 25.55
N ARG A 495 -3.17 11.78 26.69
CA ARG A 495 -3.67 13.02 27.29
C ARG A 495 -3.98 12.85 28.77
N ILE A 496 -3.68 13.88 29.53
CA ILE A 496 -4.19 14.08 30.88
C ILE A 496 -5.02 15.37 30.83
N LEU A 497 -6.28 15.29 31.23
CA LEU A 497 -7.19 16.41 31.13
C LEU A 497 -7.84 16.67 32.49
N VAL A 498 -7.52 17.80 33.08
CA VAL A 498 -8.07 18.23 34.36
C VAL A 498 -9.31 19.08 34.11
N ARG A 499 -10.41 18.75 34.80
CA ARG A 499 -11.69 19.46 34.80
C ARG A 499 -12.14 19.66 36.26
N PRO A 500 -13.04 20.64 36.54
CA PRO A 500 -13.41 20.98 37.91
C PRO A 500 -13.91 19.82 38.78
N ALA A 501 -14.54 18.80 38.18
CA ALA A 501 -15.05 17.64 38.89
C ALA A 501 -14.45 16.30 38.42
N THR A 502 -13.51 16.30 37.47
CA THR A 502 -13.07 15.06 36.81
C THR A 502 -11.66 15.18 36.21
N ILE A 503 -10.87 14.12 36.32
CA ILE A 503 -9.60 13.94 35.60
C ILE A 503 -9.79 12.83 34.56
N LEU A 504 -9.54 13.13 33.29
CA LEU A 504 -9.54 12.15 32.21
C LEU A 504 -8.10 11.81 31.82
N LEU A 505 -7.72 10.56 32.03
CA LEU A 505 -6.43 9.99 31.64
C LEU A 505 -6.62 9.05 30.46
N GLN A 506 -5.90 9.30 29.37
CA GLN A 506 -5.87 8.38 28.25
C GLN A 506 -4.43 8.16 27.81
N PHE A 507 -3.99 6.91 27.85
CA PHE A 507 -2.68 6.47 27.39
C PHE A 507 -2.86 5.19 26.56
N PHE A 508 -2.80 5.33 25.24
CA PHE A 508 -2.93 4.21 24.30
C PHE A 508 -4.25 3.44 24.46
N GLN A 509 -4.19 2.24 25.06
CA GLN A 509 -5.35 1.38 25.31
C GLN A 509 -5.97 1.60 26.69
N LEU A 510 -5.28 2.30 27.59
CA LEU A 510 -5.79 2.65 28.91
C LEU A 510 -6.54 3.98 28.82
N CYS A 511 -7.81 4.00 29.21
CA CYS A 511 -8.60 5.21 29.35
C CYS A 511 -9.38 5.17 30.67
N MET A 512 -9.13 6.15 31.54
CA MET A 512 -9.67 6.21 32.89
C MET A 512 -10.23 7.62 33.17
N ILE A 513 -11.42 7.66 33.77
CA ILE A 513 -12.10 8.89 34.20
C ILE A 513 -12.16 8.84 35.72
N ILE A 514 -11.64 9.86 36.39
CA ILE A 514 -11.44 9.87 37.84
C ILE A 514 -12.24 11.04 38.43
N GLN A 515 -13.02 10.76 39.47
CA GLN A 515 -13.68 11.73 40.33
C GLN A 515 -13.11 11.65 41.76
N ALA A 516 -13.60 12.50 42.66
CA ALA A 516 -13.12 12.56 44.05
C ALA A 516 -13.30 11.24 44.83
N ASP A 517 -14.34 10.46 44.52
CA ASP A 517 -14.71 9.26 45.26
C ASP A 517 -15.03 8.03 44.39
N GLU A 518 -14.91 8.14 43.07
CA GLU A 518 -15.05 7.01 42.15
C GLU A 518 -14.13 7.15 40.93
N ALA A 519 -13.79 6.02 40.31
CA ALA A 519 -13.08 6.00 39.05
C ALA A 519 -13.70 5.00 38.06
N LEU A 520 -13.73 5.40 36.80
CA LEU A 520 -14.27 4.64 35.69
C LEU A 520 -13.15 4.27 34.72
N LEU A 521 -12.87 2.98 34.58
CA LEU A 521 -11.97 2.45 33.56
C LEU A 521 -12.77 1.99 32.34
N ILE A 522 -12.39 2.45 31.15
CA ILE A 522 -13.04 2.06 29.90
C ILE A 522 -12.39 0.79 29.37
N TYR A 523 -13.19 -0.27 29.26
CA TYR A 523 -12.77 -1.59 28.79
C TYR A 523 -13.25 -1.80 27.35
N ASN A 524 -12.30 -1.89 26.41
CA ASN A 524 -12.62 -1.97 24.99
C ASN A 524 -12.12 -3.29 24.38
N GLN A 525 -12.68 -4.43 24.80
CA GLN A 525 -12.47 -5.71 24.09
C GLN A 525 -13.40 -5.87 22.88
N PRO A 526 -12.97 -6.59 21.83
CA PRO A 526 -13.83 -6.91 20.70
C PRO A 526 -14.99 -7.80 21.16
N GLN A 527 -16.23 -7.37 20.91
CA GLN A 527 -17.34 -8.32 20.87
C GLN A 527 -17.12 -9.23 19.66
N THR A 528 -16.68 -10.46 19.91
CA THR A 528 -16.86 -11.55 18.95
C THR A 528 -18.36 -11.78 18.82
N SER A 529 -18.98 -11.28 17.75
CA SER A 529 -20.37 -11.54 17.43
C SER A 529 -20.54 -13.00 17.01
N SER A 530 -20.82 -13.89 17.97
CA SER A 530 -21.40 -15.20 17.72
C SER A 530 -22.84 -15.20 18.26
N GLU A 531 -23.80 -14.90 17.39
CA GLU A 531 -25.19 -15.32 17.60
C GLU A 531 -25.38 -16.69 16.95
N ARG A 532 -25.34 -17.75 17.77
CA ARG A 532 -26.43 -18.73 17.87
C ARG A 532 -26.18 -19.82 18.90
N ASP A 533 -27.25 -20.02 19.68
CA ASP A 533 -27.73 -21.22 20.37
C ASP A 533 -27.14 -21.59 21.74
N ASP A 534 -27.98 -21.31 22.75
CA ASP A 534 -28.29 -22.13 23.92
C ASP A 534 -27.15 -22.81 24.69
N GLU A 535 -26.67 -22.15 25.75
CA GLU A 535 -26.50 -22.77 27.06
C GLU A 535 -26.24 -21.68 28.13
N ALA A 536 -26.96 -21.78 29.24
CA ALA A 536 -26.67 -21.00 30.43
C ALA A 536 -25.35 -21.49 31.02
N ASP A 537 -24.26 -20.78 30.77
CA ASP A 537 -23.00 -20.99 31.48
C ASP A 537 -22.42 -19.67 32.01
N ASP A 538 -21.90 -19.81 33.22
CA ASP A 538 -21.52 -18.81 34.20
C ASP A 538 -20.39 -17.91 33.67
N THR A 539 -20.66 -16.62 33.48
CA THR A 539 -19.67 -15.63 33.04
C THR A 539 -18.61 -15.41 34.13
N SER A 540 -17.55 -16.20 34.10
CA SER A 540 -16.32 -15.93 34.85
C SER A 540 -15.30 -15.19 33.95
N PRO A 541 -14.73 -14.05 34.38
CA PRO A 541 -13.70 -13.35 33.63
C PRO A 541 -12.45 -14.22 33.41
N GLN A 542 -11.81 -14.12 32.24
CA GLN A 542 -10.53 -14.75 31.93
C GLN A 542 -9.49 -14.44 33.04
N THR A 543 -8.64 -15.41 33.35
CA THR A 543 -7.69 -15.37 34.48
C THR A 543 -6.73 -14.18 34.45
N ASP A 544 -6.40 -13.66 33.26
CA ASP A 544 -5.46 -12.54 33.03
C ASP A 544 -6.08 -11.18 33.42
N ASP A 545 -7.38 -10.99 33.16
CA ASP A 545 -8.08 -9.74 33.45
C ASP A 545 -8.24 -9.51 34.97
N ARG A 546 -8.40 -10.59 35.76
CA ARG A 546 -8.51 -10.51 37.22
C ARG A 546 -7.22 -10.07 37.90
N GLU A 547 -6.06 -10.40 37.33
CA GLU A 547 -4.76 -9.98 37.88
C GLU A 547 -4.53 -8.48 37.65
N PHE A 548 -4.87 -8.00 36.45
CA PHE A 548 -4.83 -6.58 36.10
C PHE A 548 -5.73 -5.73 37.03
N TYR A 549 -7.00 -6.13 37.23
CA TYR A 549 -7.89 -5.38 38.13
C TYR A 549 -7.43 -5.42 39.59
N ARG A 550 -6.90 -6.56 40.06
CA ARG A 550 -6.39 -6.67 41.43
C ARG A 550 -5.19 -5.74 41.68
N GLU A 551 -4.34 -5.52 40.68
CA GLU A 551 -3.23 -4.55 40.78
C GLU A 551 -3.75 -3.11 40.92
N PHE A 552 -4.77 -2.75 40.14
CA PHE A 552 -5.47 -1.47 40.27
C PHE A 552 -6.15 -1.31 41.63
N GLU A 553 -6.88 -2.34 42.09
CA GLU A 553 -7.52 -2.35 43.41
C GLU A 553 -6.50 -2.19 44.53
N GLN A 554 -5.37 -2.90 44.47
CA GLN A 554 -4.34 -2.85 45.51
C GLN A 554 -3.69 -1.46 45.62
N ARG A 555 -3.59 -0.71 44.52
CA ARG A 555 -3.00 0.63 44.51
C ARG A 555 -4.00 1.74 44.84
N MET A 556 -5.25 1.57 44.44
CA MET A 556 -6.33 2.49 44.81
C MET A 556 -6.91 2.23 46.20
N SER A 557 -6.63 1.06 46.80
CA SER A 557 -6.87 0.79 48.21
C SER A 557 -5.69 1.32 49.01
N GLY A 558 -5.92 2.29 49.91
CA GLY A 558 -4.85 2.84 50.75
C GLY A 558 -4.15 1.77 51.60
N PRO A 559 -2.97 2.06 52.17
CA PRO A 559 -2.25 1.08 52.98
C PRO A 559 -3.13 0.58 54.13
N THR A 560 -3.26 -0.75 54.25
CA THR A 560 -4.10 -1.42 55.26
C THR A 560 -3.44 -1.43 56.65
N VAL A 561 -2.28 -0.80 56.80
CA VAL A 561 -1.45 -0.80 58.01
C VAL A 561 -1.01 0.63 58.28
N GLU A 562 -1.22 1.07 59.52
CA GLU A 562 -0.73 2.31 60.11
C GLU A 562 0.81 2.46 59.91
N THR A 563 1.25 2.97 58.76
CA THR A 563 2.61 3.48 58.59
C THR A 563 2.63 4.94 59.01
N ALA A 564 3.15 5.16 60.21
CA ALA A 564 3.25 6.46 60.85
C ALA A 564 3.95 7.52 59.97
N GLY A 565 3.23 8.60 59.65
CA GLY A 565 3.83 9.91 59.36
C GLY A 565 3.94 10.35 57.89
N VAL A 566 3.40 9.63 56.92
CA VAL A 566 3.32 10.10 55.52
C VAL A 566 1.90 10.64 55.26
N PRO A 567 1.73 11.86 54.72
CA PRO A 567 0.42 12.37 54.30
C PRO A 567 -0.22 11.41 53.31
N GLU A 568 -1.48 11.03 53.54
CA GLU A 568 -2.21 10.13 52.66
C GLU A 568 -2.64 10.89 51.40
N LEU A 569 -2.23 10.41 50.22
CA LEU A 569 -2.65 11.00 48.96
C LEU A 569 -4.18 10.88 48.80
N PRO A 570 -4.87 11.94 48.36
CA PRO A 570 -6.28 11.90 47.97
C PRO A 570 -6.57 10.76 46.99
N TYR A 571 -7.81 10.26 47.00
CA TYR A 571 -8.23 9.13 46.16
C TYR A 571 -7.94 9.38 44.68
N GLU A 572 -8.22 10.59 44.21
CA GLU A 572 -8.02 11.01 42.83
C GLU A 572 -6.54 10.95 42.41
N LEU A 573 -5.60 11.31 43.29
CA LEU A 573 -4.17 11.21 43.02
C LEU A 573 -3.69 9.77 43.05
N ARG A 574 -4.22 8.93 43.95
CA ARG A 574 -3.93 7.48 43.98
C ARG A 574 -4.44 6.76 42.73
N ALA A 575 -5.57 7.18 42.19
CA ALA A 575 -6.11 6.68 40.94
C ALA A 575 -5.23 7.08 39.72
N VAL A 576 -4.75 8.33 39.69
CA VAL A 576 -3.79 8.80 38.67
C VAL A 576 -2.49 8.01 38.75
N GLU A 577 -1.96 7.82 39.96
CA GLU A 577 -0.76 7.04 40.21
C GLU A 577 -0.91 5.60 39.70
N ALA A 578 -2.00 4.92 40.05
CA ALA A 578 -2.26 3.55 39.60
C ALA A 578 -2.25 3.43 38.06
N ALA A 579 -2.85 4.38 37.36
CA ALA A 579 -2.87 4.43 35.90
C ALA A 579 -1.46 4.63 35.31
N LEU A 580 -0.68 5.57 35.83
CA LEU A 580 0.69 5.85 35.36
C LEU A 580 1.62 4.64 35.56
N VAL A 581 1.52 3.98 36.73
CA VAL A 581 2.33 2.78 36.99
C VAL A 581 1.97 1.65 36.02
N ALA A 582 0.69 1.43 35.72
CA ALA A 582 0.26 0.40 34.78
C ALA A 582 0.83 0.66 33.36
N VAL A 583 0.73 1.90 32.89
CA VAL A 583 1.26 2.30 31.56
C VAL A 583 2.78 2.13 31.50
N LEU A 584 3.51 2.64 32.50
CA LEU A 584 4.97 2.59 32.51
C LEU A 584 5.51 1.18 32.74
N SER A 585 4.83 0.36 33.55
CA SER A 585 5.21 -1.05 33.76
C SER A 585 5.00 -1.87 32.48
N GLY A 586 3.89 -1.65 31.77
CA GLY A 586 3.65 -2.26 30.46
C GLY A 586 4.73 -1.89 29.44
N LEU A 587 5.05 -0.59 29.31
CA LEU A 587 6.11 -0.13 28.41
C LEU A 587 7.49 -0.66 28.79
N ARG A 588 7.77 -0.79 30.10
CA ARG A 588 9.02 -1.36 30.59
C ARG A 588 9.15 -2.84 30.24
N GLN A 589 8.08 -3.61 30.39
CA GLN A 589 8.05 -5.03 30.03
C GLN A 589 8.23 -5.21 28.52
N ASP A 590 7.50 -4.43 27.72
CA ASP A 590 7.65 -4.40 26.26
C ASP A 590 9.09 -4.09 25.84
N LEU A 591 9.73 -3.13 26.52
CA LEU A 591 11.12 -2.76 26.26
C LEU A 591 12.09 -3.90 26.59
N ILE A 592 11.93 -4.55 27.74
CA ILE A 592 12.77 -5.70 28.14
C ILE A 592 12.66 -6.82 27.11
N ASP A 593 11.45 -7.18 26.71
CA ASP A 593 11.20 -8.25 25.76
C ASP A 593 11.72 -7.91 24.36
N ALA A 594 11.49 -6.68 23.89
CA ALA A 594 11.99 -6.22 22.60
C ALA A 594 13.51 -6.16 22.57
N ARG A 595 14.14 -5.71 23.66
CA ARG A 595 15.59 -5.64 23.79
C ARG A 595 16.22 -7.03 23.79
N HIS A 596 15.68 -7.98 24.58
CA HIS A 596 16.18 -9.35 24.61
C HIS A 596 16.15 -10.00 23.22
N LYS A 597 15.02 -9.90 22.53
CA LYS A 597 14.86 -10.42 21.15
C LYS A 597 15.79 -9.73 20.15
N ALA A 598 16.06 -8.45 20.35
CA ALA A 598 16.98 -7.70 19.49
C ALA A 598 18.45 -8.08 19.73
N GLU A 599 18.86 -8.29 20.99
CA GLU A 599 20.20 -8.77 21.35
C GLU A 599 20.45 -10.19 20.81
N GLU A 600 19.47 -11.09 20.91
CA GLU A 600 19.51 -12.44 20.33
C GLU A 600 19.66 -12.40 18.80
N SER A 601 18.85 -11.56 18.13
CA SER A 601 18.93 -11.39 16.68
C SER A 601 20.27 -10.78 16.25
N ALA A 602 20.81 -9.84 17.02
CA ALA A 602 22.12 -9.23 16.77
C ALA A 602 23.28 -10.22 17.01
N ALA A 603 23.14 -11.18 17.92
CA ALA A 603 24.11 -12.25 18.14
C ALA A 603 24.10 -13.26 16.98
N SER A 604 22.91 -13.57 16.42
CA SER A 604 22.77 -14.49 15.29
C SER A 604 23.48 -14.01 14.00
N LEU A 605 23.71 -12.70 13.86
CA LEU A 605 24.45 -12.08 12.74
C LEU A 605 25.96 -12.39 12.72
N GLN A 606 26.52 -13.01 13.77
CA GLN A 606 27.96 -13.30 13.86
C GLN A 606 28.39 -14.66 13.30
N LEU A 607 27.48 -15.49 12.76
CA LEU A 607 27.81 -16.81 12.24
C LEU A 607 28.11 -16.79 10.72
N ASP A 608 29.32 -17.23 10.37
CA ASP A 608 30.05 -17.29 9.09
C ASP A 608 29.34 -17.90 7.84
N SER A 609 28.02 -17.78 7.69
CA SER A 609 27.28 -18.41 6.60
C SER A 609 26.49 -17.41 5.76
N GLY A 610 26.31 -17.71 4.46
CA GLY A 610 25.75 -16.86 3.40
C GLY A 610 24.31 -16.37 3.55
N LEU A 611 23.77 -16.32 4.78
CA LEU A 611 22.43 -15.82 5.14
C LEU A 611 22.44 -14.34 5.57
N ALA A 612 23.38 -13.55 5.04
CA ALA A 612 23.59 -12.17 5.45
C ALA A 612 22.39 -11.23 5.19
N ALA A 613 21.58 -11.52 4.16
CA ALA A 613 20.39 -10.73 3.85
C ALA A 613 19.23 -10.99 4.83
N VAL A 614 19.08 -12.24 5.29
CA VAL A 614 18.00 -12.66 6.21
C VAL A 614 18.22 -12.06 7.60
N GLY A 615 19.47 -12.08 8.10
CA GLY A 615 19.82 -11.50 9.40
C GLY A 615 19.63 -9.98 9.46
N LEU A 616 19.86 -9.27 8.34
CA LEU A 616 19.70 -7.81 8.30
C LEU A 616 18.23 -7.38 8.36
N ASN A 617 17.35 -8.11 7.66
CA ASN A 617 15.90 -7.86 7.69
C ASN A 617 15.32 -8.08 9.09
N LEU A 618 15.80 -9.11 9.81
CA LEU A 618 15.40 -9.36 11.18
C LEU A 618 15.83 -8.21 12.12
N VAL A 619 17.08 -7.72 12.00
CA VAL A 619 17.54 -6.56 12.79
C VAL A 619 16.77 -5.29 12.47
N PHE A 620 16.36 -5.10 11.21
CA PHE A 620 15.52 -3.96 10.82
C PHE A 620 14.16 -4.01 11.52
N ASP A 621 13.50 -5.17 11.53
CA ASP A 621 12.22 -5.36 12.21
C ASP A 621 12.34 -5.13 13.73
N ARG A 622 13.40 -5.66 14.36
CA ARG A 622 13.66 -5.44 15.80
C ARG A 622 13.94 -3.99 16.14
N THR A 623 14.70 -3.30 15.28
CA THR A 623 14.97 -1.86 15.42
C THR A 623 13.68 -1.05 15.32
N ARG A 624 12.79 -1.39 14.37
CA ARG A 624 11.49 -0.73 14.22
C ARG A 624 10.60 -0.90 15.45
N ARG A 625 10.58 -2.10 16.05
CA ARG A 625 9.81 -2.36 17.28
C ARG A 625 10.33 -1.55 18.47
N LEU A 626 11.65 -1.48 18.66
CA LEU A 626 12.26 -0.65 19.71
C LEU A 626 11.98 0.84 19.50
N SER A 627 12.05 1.34 18.26
CA SER A 627 11.69 2.75 17.95
C SER A 627 10.22 3.05 18.25
N LYS A 628 9.30 2.10 18.06
CA LYS A 628 7.90 2.29 18.46
C LYS A 628 7.75 2.42 19.98
N ILE A 629 8.46 1.61 20.75
CA ILE A 629 8.42 1.66 22.22
C ILE A 629 9.03 2.98 22.71
N GLU A 630 10.13 3.43 22.12
CA GLU A 630 10.75 4.74 22.38
C GLU A 630 9.77 5.89 22.12
N GLN A 631 9.06 5.87 20.99
CA GLN A 631 8.02 6.85 20.68
C GLN A 631 6.88 6.84 21.70
N LYS A 632 6.40 5.66 22.12
CA LYS A 632 5.35 5.55 23.14
C LYS A 632 5.81 6.11 24.50
N ALA A 633 7.01 5.74 24.96
CA ALA A 633 7.57 6.27 26.21
C ALA A 633 7.74 7.80 26.15
N ARG A 634 8.14 8.34 24.99
CA ARG A 634 8.25 9.78 24.75
C ARG A 634 6.90 10.49 24.84
N LEU A 635 5.85 9.94 24.24
CA LEU A 635 4.49 10.48 24.35
C LEU A 635 4.00 10.53 25.79
N VAL A 636 4.23 9.46 26.58
CA VAL A 636 3.87 9.43 28.01
C VAL A 636 4.61 10.53 28.77
N ARG A 637 5.94 10.62 28.61
CA ARG A 637 6.76 11.63 29.25
C ARG A 637 6.30 13.05 28.90
N ASP A 638 6.09 13.33 27.62
CA ASP A 638 5.72 14.66 27.14
C ASP A 638 4.32 15.05 27.65
N THR A 639 3.38 14.09 27.74
CA THR A 639 2.05 14.34 28.33
C THR A 639 2.11 14.66 29.82
N ILE A 640 2.96 13.97 30.59
CA ILE A 640 3.15 14.28 32.02
C ILE A 640 3.77 15.67 32.18
N ARG A 641 4.71 16.02 31.30
CA ARG A 641 5.35 17.34 31.27
C ARG A 641 4.35 18.47 31.00
N GLU A 642 3.40 18.28 30.09
CA GLU A 642 2.37 19.29 29.81
C GLU A 642 1.57 19.68 31.06
N VAL A 643 1.26 18.71 31.93
CA VAL A 643 0.57 18.96 33.21
C VAL A 643 1.52 19.63 34.22
N LEU A 644 2.77 19.16 34.33
CA LEU A 644 3.78 19.74 35.19
C LEU A 644 4.10 21.21 34.85
N ASP A 645 4.02 21.58 33.57
CA ASP A 645 4.27 22.95 33.10
C ASP A 645 3.08 23.90 33.40
N THR A 646 1.95 23.40 33.95
CA THR A 646 0.71 24.16 34.17
C THR A 646 0.22 24.07 35.63
N ASP A 647 0.60 25.03 36.47
CA ASP A 647 0.22 25.11 37.90
C ASP A 647 -1.30 25.05 38.15
N GLU A 648 -2.12 25.60 37.23
CA GLU A 648 -3.59 25.53 37.31
C GLU A 648 -4.12 24.10 37.17
N ASP A 649 -3.52 23.30 36.29
CA ASP A 649 -3.90 21.90 36.11
C ASP A 649 -3.44 21.07 37.32
N LEU A 650 -2.24 21.32 37.85
CA LEU A 650 -1.74 20.67 39.07
C LEU A 650 -2.64 20.93 40.28
N ALA A 651 -3.02 22.19 40.52
CA ALA A 651 -3.97 22.54 41.59
C ALA A 651 -5.37 21.98 41.32
N GLY A 652 -5.78 21.91 40.05
CA GLY A 652 -7.05 21.33 39.62
C GLY A 652 -7.15 19.81 39.81
N MET A 653 -6.03 19.10 40.02
CA MET A 653 -6.05 17.66 40.27
C MET A 653 -6.65 17.29 41.64
N TYR A 654 -6.78 18.23 42.58
CA TYR A 654 -7.38 18.02 43.90
C TYR A 654 -8.91 18.11 43.85
N LEU A 655 -9.54 17.11 43.25
CA LEU A 655 -10.99 17.05 43.03
C LEU A 655 -11.80 17.05 44.33
N SER A 656 -11.27 16.40 45.38
CA SER A 656 -11.92 16.29 46.70
C SER A 656 -12.13 17.65 47.37
N ASP A 657 -11.15 18.55 47.26
CA ASP A 657 -11.22 19.89 47.86
C ASP A 657 -12.08 20.84 47.05
N HIS A 658 -12.08 20.68 45.72
CA HIS A 658 -13.00 21.38 44.84
C HIS A 658 -14.46 20.99 45.15
N LEU A 659 -14.74 19.71 45.37
CA LEU A 659 -16.05 19.22 45.81
C LEU A 659 -16.43 19.76 47.20
N GLY A 660 -15.44 19.89 48.10
CA GLY A 660 -15.58 20.50 49.43
C GLY A 660 -15.79 22.03 49.43
N GLY A 661 -15.81 22.67 48.25
CA GLY A 661 -16.02 24.12 48.10
C GLY A 661 -14.80 24.97 48.46
N LYS A 662 -13.61 24.37 48.54
CA LYS A 662 -12.34 25.03 48.84
C LYS A 662 -11.29 24.63 47.79
N PRO A 663 -11.32 25.20 46.57
CA PRO A 663 -10.32 24.87 45.57
C PRO A 663 -8.91 25.16 46.08
N HIS A 664 -7.96 24.24 45.83
CA HIS A 664 -6.56 24.41 46.16
C HIS A 664 -6.00 25.68 45.49
N ALA A 665 -5.13 26.40 46.19
CA ALA A 665 -4.45 27.55 45.60
C ALA A 665 -3.47 27.06 44.54
N THR A 666 -3.26 27.85 43.48
CA THR A 666 -2.30 27.53 42.41
C THR A 666 -0.84 27.48 42.88
N ALA A 667 -0.56 27.77 44.15
CA ALA A 667 0.77 27.64 44.76
C ALA A 667 0.86 26.43 45.72
N ASP A 668 -0.21 25.66 45.88
CA ASP A 668 -0.37 24.58 46.86
C ASP A 668 -0.68 23.26 46.15
N HIS A 669 0.24 22.81 45.30
CA HIS A 669 0.10 21.57 44.50
C HIS A 669 1.33 20.66 44.60
N GLN A 670 2.08 20.78 45.70
CA GLN A 670 3.41 20.20 45.83
C GLN A 670 3.41 18.66 45.77
N GLU A 671 2.36 18.01 46.29
CA GLU A 671 2.28 16.54 46.29
C GLU A 671 1.99 15.98 44.90
N ALA A 672 1.06 16.60 44.15
CA ALA A 672 0.78 16.24 42.76
C ALA A 672 1.99 16.47 41.86
N GLU A 673 2.69 17.59 42.05
CA GLU A 673 3.94 17.91 41.34
C GLU A 673 5.02 16.86 41.61
N TYR A 674 5.33 16.54 42.87
CA TYR A 674 6.34 15.52 43.20
C TYR A 674 5.99 14.13 42.66
N MET A 675 4.72 13.73 42.71
CA MET A 675 4.25 12.47 42.13
C MET A 675 4.50 12.45 40.62
N LEU A 676 4.04 13.48 39.89
CA LEU A 676 4.19 13.53 38.43
C LEU A 676 5.65 13.68 38.00
N GLU A 677 6.48 14.42 38.73
CA GLU A 677 7.93 14.52 38.48
C GLU A 677 8.62 13.14 38.59
N ALA A 678 8.25 12.34 39.58
CA ALA A 678 8.78 10.98 39.74
C ALA A 678 8.43 10.10 38.53
N TYR A 679 7.19 10.16 38.05
CA TYR A 679 6.75 9.39 36.88
C TYR A 679 7.29 9.96 35.55
N HIS A 680 7.45 11.27 35.44
CA HIS A 680 8.15 11.91 34.32
C HIS A 680 9.59 11.40 34.22
N LYS A 681 10.31 11.37 35.34
CA LYS A 681 11.68 10.83 35.41
C LYS A 681 11.74 9.34 35.08
N ALA A 682 10.75 8.56 35.52
CA ALA A 682 10.64 7.15 35.17
C ALA A 682 10.41 6.94 33.66
N ALA A 683 9.52 7.73 33.06
CA ALA A 683 9.26 7.71 31.61
C ALA A 683 10.50 8.13 30.81
N ASP A 684 11.20 9.17 31.24
CA ASP A 684 12.43 9.65 30.59
C ASP A 684 13.55 8.59 30.63
N THR A 685 13.69 7.90 31.77
CA THR A 685 14.62 6.76 31.89
C THR A 685 14.28 5.63 30.89
N LEU A 686 13.00 5.38 30.63
CA LEU A 686 12.58 4.40 29.61
C LEU A 686 12.92 4.86 28.19
N VAL A 687 12.72 6.16 27.88
CA VAL A 687 13.10 6.76 26.60
C VAL A 687 14.60 6.60 26.36
N GLU A 688 15.43 6.97 27.34
CA GLU A 688 16.89 6.84 27.25
C GLU A 688 17.33 5.38 27.04
N SER A 689 16.73 4.45 27.78
CA SER A 689 17.02 3.01 27.66
C SER A 689 16.63 2.45 26.29
N ALA A 690 15.47 2.81 25.77
CA ALA A 690 15.02 2.40 24.44
C ALA A 690 15.88 2.98 23.32
N GLN A 691 16.23 4.27 23.43
CA GLN A 691 17.11 4.95 22.47
C GLN A 691 18.51 4.30 22.45
N ALA A 692 19.08 4.01 23.62
CA ALA A 692 20.37 3.32 23.72
C ALA A 692 20.35 1.94 23.02
N ALA A 693 19.27 1.17 23.15
CA ALA A 693 19.11 -0.11 22.48
C ALA A 693 19.03 0.05 20.95
N VAL A 694 18.29 1.05 20.45
CA VAL A 694 18.21 1.38 19.02
C VAL A 694 19.59 1.73 18.45
N ASP A 695 20.36 2.54 19.17
CA ASP A 695 21.68 2.99 18.72
C ASP A 695 22.70 1.85 18.66
N ILE A 696 22.65 0.91 19.60
CA ILE A 696 23.47 -0.31 19.58
C ILE A 696 23.19 -1.12 18.31
N LEU A 697 21.91 -1.32 17.94
CA LEU A 697 21.53 -2.08 16.75
C LEU A 697 21.95 -1.38 15.46
N ARG A 698 21.73 -0.06 15.36
CA ARG A 698 22.19 0.73 14.20
C ARG A 698 23.70 0.66 14.02
N LYS A 699 24.45 0.71 15.13
CA LYS A 699 25.92 0.55 15.09
C LYS A 699 26.33 -0.84 14.59
N LYS A 700 25.64 -1.90 15.01
CA LYS A 700 25.86 -3.27 14.54
C LYS A 700 25.52 -3.42 13.07
N GLU A 701 24.40 -2.86 12.62
CA GLU A 701 23.99 -2.84 11.21
C GLU A 701 25.06 -2.18 10.32
N ASN A 702 25.55 -1.00 10.71
CA ASN A 702 26.59 -0.30 9.96
C ASN A 702 27.91 -1.09 9.89
N THR A 703 28.27 -1.76 10.99
CA THR A 703 29.45 -2.63 11.03
C THR A 703 29.30 -3.81 10.05
N PHE A 704 28.12 -4.41 10.01
CA PHE A 704 27.82 -5.52 9.12
C PHE A 704 27.81 -5.11 7.64
N ARG A 705 27.17 -3.98 7.30
CA ARG A 705 27.20 -3.41 5.95
C ARG A 705 28.63 -3.13 5.48
N SER A 706 29.50 -2.64 6.38
CA SER A 706 30.92 -2.46 6.09
C SER A 706 31.64 -3.78 5.80
N SER A 707 31.38 -4.82 6.61
CA SER A 707 31.96 -6.16 6.39
C SER A 707 31.54 -6.79 5.06
N LEU A 708 30.25 -6.68 4.70
CA LEU A 708 29.74 -7.14 3.40
C LEU A 708 30.38 -6.40 2.24
N ALA A 709 30.59 -5.08 2.36
CA ALA A 709 31.29 -4.32 1.35
C ALA A 709 32.75 -4.80 1.21
N VAL A 710 33.42 -5.23 2.28
CA VAL A 710 34.76 -5.83 2.21
C VAL A 710 34.72 -7.17 1.48
N GLN A 711 33.77 -8.06 1.80
CA GLN A 711 33.62 -9.35 1.12
C GLN A 711 33.30 -9.18 -0.38
N ARG A 712 32.37 -8.29 -0.74
CA ARG A 712 32.06 -7.98 -2.15
C ARG A 712 33.29 -7.49 -2.91
N ASN A 713 34.11 -6.65 -2.25
CA ASN A 713 35.37 -6.20 -2.85
C ASN A 713 36.37 -7.36 -3.04
N GLN A 714 36.46 -8.30 -2.08
CA GLN A 714 37.32 -9.48 -2.23
C GLN A 714 36.87 -10.38 -3.38
N ILE A 715 35.56 -10.61 -3.54
CA ILE A 715 34.99 -11.38 -4.65
C ILE A 715 35.31 -10.71 -5.99
N MET A 716 35.06 -9.40 -6.11
CA MET A 716 35.39 -8.62 -7.32
C MET A 716 36.87 -8.74 -7.71
N PHE A 717 37.78 -8.76 -6.72
CA PHE A 717 39.21 -8.94 -6.99
C PHE A 717 39.55 -10.38 -7.39
N LEU A 718 38.84 -11.38 -6.87
CA LEU A 718 39.01 -12.77 -7.25
C LEU A 718 38.57 -12.99 -8.70
N GLU A 719 37.39 -12.47 -9.08
CA GLU A 719 36.90 -12.47 -10.46
C GLU A 719 37.89 -11.80 -11.42
N ALA A 720 38.41 -10.61 -11.05
CA ALA A 720 39.41 -9.92 -11.85
C ALA A 720 40.69 -10.75 -12.04
N ARG A 721 41.15 -11.51 -11.03
CA ARG A 721 42.30 -12.42 -11.18
C ARG A 721 41.99 -13.55 -12.15
N ILE A 722 40.83 -14.17 -12.04
CA ILE A 722 40.40 -15.26 -12.94
C ILE A 722 40.32 -14.73 -14.39
N ALA A 723 39.74 -13.55 -14.60
CA ALA A 723 39.64 -12.91 -15.91
C ALA A 723 41.03 -12.60 -16.50
N ILE A 724 41.97 -12.10 -15.70
CA ILE A 724 43.36 -11.83 -16.15
C ILE A 724 44.07 -13.12 -16.59
N HIS A 725 43.92 -14.21 -15.83
CA HIS A 725 44.52 -15.50 -16.20
C HIS A 725 43.87 -16.09 -17.46
N THR A 726 42.56 -15.95 -17.59
CA THR A 726 41.82 -16.39 -18.79
C THR A 726 42.24 -15.59 -20.02
N LEU A 727 42.43 -14.28 -19.90
CA LEU A 727 42.96 -13.43 -20.96
C LEU A 727 44.40 -13.79 -21.34
N GLY A 728 45.23 -14.12 -20.36
CA GLY A 728 46.59 -14.62 -20.59
C GLY A 728 46.59 -15.91 -21.42
N LEU A 729 45.75 -16.88 -21.05
CA LEU A 729 45.56 -18.13 -21.81
C LEU A 729 45.01 -17.85 -23.22
N ALA A 730 44.06 -16.93 -23.37
CA ALA A 730 43.53 -16.52 -24.67
C ALA A 730 44.61 -15.91 -25.59
N ALA A 731 45.52 -15.10 -25.04
CA ALA A 731 46.62 -14.51 -25.80
C ALA A 731 47.61 -15.58 -26.31
N GLY A 732 47.95 -16.57 -25.49
CA GLY A 732 48.80 -17.69 -25.92
C GLY A 732 48.13 -18.59 -26.96
N THR A 733 46.83 -18.85 -26.80
CA THR A 733 46.06 -19.67 -27.76
C THR A 733 45.84 -18.97 -29.10
N MET A 734 45.72 -17.64 -29.13
CA MET A 734 45.71 -16.86 -30.37
C MET A 734 46.99 -17.05 -31.18
N ALA A 735 48.16 -17.02 -30.51
CA ALA A 735 49.43 -17.27 -31.17
C ALA A 735 49.48 -18.70 -31.76
N ALA A 736 49.02 -19.71 -31.02
CA ALA A 736 48.90 -21.08 -31.52
C ALA A 736 47.92 -21.18 -32.71
N GLY A 737 46.80 -20.44 -32.68
CA GLY A 737 45.79 -20.42 -33.73
C GLY A 737 46.31 -19.89 -35.07
N LEU A 738 47.22 -18.91 -35.06
CA LEU A 738 47.86 -18.40 -36.29
C LEU A 738 48.71 -19.46 -37.00
N PHE A 739 49.26 -20.43 -36.26
CA PHE A 739 50.00 -21.57 -36.83
C PHE A 739 49.10 -22.72 -37.25
N GLY A 740 47.84 -22.76 -36.78
CA GLY A 740 46.83 -23.72 -37.22
C GLY A 740 46.07 -23.29 -38.48
N MET A 741 46.26 -22.04 -38.93
CA MET A 741 45.72 -21.55 -40.20
C MET A 741 46.59 -22.08 -41.35
N ASN A 742 45.96 -22.36 -42.50
CA ASN A 742 46.57 -22.96 -43.70
C ASN A 742 47.54 -22.00 -44.43
N LEU A 743 48.49 -21.45 -43.69
CA LEU A 743 49.58 -20.60 -44.13
C LEU A 743 50.80 -21.49 -44.39
N LEU A 744 51.47 -21.29 -45.53
CA LEU A 744 52.71 -21.97 -45.86
C LEU A 744 53.82 -21.53 -44.88
N ASN A 745 54.01 -22.29 -43.81
CA ASN A 745 55.07 -22.08 -42.83
C ASN A 745 55.94 -23.34 -42.85
N TYR A 746 57.24 -23.25 -43.15
CA TYR A 746 58.13 -24.43 -43.18
C TYR A 746 58.56 -24.92 -41.78
N LEU A 747 57.71 -24.72 -40.77
CA LEU A 747 58.01 -24.97 -39.35
C LEU A 747 57.74 -26.41 -38.93
N GLU A 748 56.83 -27.12 -39.61
CA GLU A 748 56.57 -28.55 -39.46
C GLU A 748 57.76 -29.43 -39.87
N ASP A 749 58.59 -28.96 -40.80
CA ASP A 749 59.79 -29.67 -41.27
C ASP A 749 60.99 -29.49 -40.32
N ALA A 750 60.88 -28.59 -39.34
CA ALA A 750 61.94 -28.34 -38.36
C ALA A 750 61.81 -29.29 -37.16
N PRO A 751 62.87 -30.03 -36.77
CA PRO A 751 62.81 -31.03 -35.70
C PRO A 751 62.44 -30.47 -34.31
N TYR A 752 62.53 -29.15 -34.13
CA TYR A 752 62.19 -28.46 -32.88
C TYR A 752 61.07 -27.41 -33.02
N GLY A 753 60.42 -27.31 -34.19
CA GLY A 753 59.44 -26.24 -34.48
C GLY A 753 58.25 -26.23 -33.50
N PHE A 754 57.70 -27.41 -33.20
CA PHE A 754 56.61 -27.57 -32.22
C PHE A 754 56.98 -27.05 -30.81
N PHE A 755 58.17 -27.40 -30.32
CA PHE A 755 58.62 -26.99 -28.98
C PHE A 755 58.84 -25.48 -28.88
N TRP A 756 59.34 -24.84 -29.96
CA TRP A 756 59.50 -23.39 -30.01
C TRP A 756 58.16 -22.65 -29.98
N VAL A 757 57.17 -23.12 -30.75
CA VAL A 757 55.82 -22.51 -30.79
C VAL A 757 55.10 -22.71 -29.46
N ALA A 758 55.12 -23.92 -28.90
CA ALA A 758 54.52 -24.21 -27.60
C ALA A 758 55.19 -23.38 -26.48
N GLY A 759 56.53 -23.30 -26.48
CA GLY A 759 57.29 -22.47 -25.56
C GLY A 759 56.93 -20.98 -25.68
N ALA A 760 56.84 -20.45 -26.90
CA ALA A 760 56.45 -19.06 -27.14
C ALA A 760 55.02 -18.75 -26.65
N CYS A 761 54.06 -19.66 -26.83
CA CYS A 761 52.68 -19.50 -26.37
C CYS A 761 52.59 -19.47 -24.83
N VAL A 762 53.35 -20.32 -24.14
CA VAL A 762 53.45 -20.33 -22.67
C VAL A 762 54.09 -19.05 -22.16
N VAL A 763 55.19 -18.60 -22.77
CA VAL A 763 55.86 -17.35 -22.41
C VAL A 763 54.94 -16.15 -22.59
N LEU A 764 54.22 -16.08 -23.71
CA LEU A 764 53.29 -14.99 -24.01
C LEU A 764 52.12 -14.98 -23.01
N SER A 765 51.53 -16.14 -22.70
CA SER A 765 50.47 -16.26 -21.68
C SER A 765 50.96 -15.80 -20.30
N ALA A 766 52.20 -16.14 -19.94
CA ALA A 766 52.81 -15.74 -18.68
C ALA A 766 53.07 -14.23 -18.63
N ILE A 767 53.55 -13.61 -19.72
CA ILE A 767 53.78 -12.16 -19.82
C ILE A 767 52.46 -11.39 -19.64
N PHE A 768 51.41 -11.77 -20.37
CA PHE A 768 50.09 -11.12 -20.27
C PHE A 768 49.48 -11.28 -18.87
N SER A 769 49.54 -12.48 -18.30
CA SER A 769 49.07 -12.73 -16.92
C SER A 769 49.85 -11.89 -15.89
N MET A 770 51.18 -11.81 -16.02
CA MET A 770 52.03 -11.01 -15.13
C MET A 770 51.75 -9.51 -15.27
N GLN A 771 51.54 -9.01 -16.49
CA GLN A 771 51.23 -7.61 -16.74
C GLN A 771 49.83 -7.23 -16.23
N GLY A 772 48.84 -8.09 -16.42
CA GLY A 772 47.50 -7.93 -15.85
C GLY A 772 47.54 -7.93 -14.32
N MET A 773 48.26 -8.87 -13.71
CA MET A 773 48.43 -8.94 -12.25
C MET A 773 49.14 -7.72 -11.67
N ARG A 774 50.17 -7.19 -12.35
CA ARG A 774 50.85 -5.94 -11.94
C ARG A 774 49.89 -4.74 -12.00
N SER A 775 49.05 -4.67 -13.02
CA SER A 775 48.05 -3.60 -13.16
C SER A 775 46.98 -3.69 -12.06
N LEU A 776 46.50 -4.91 -11.75
CA LEU A 776 45.57 -5.15 -10.65
C LEU A 776 46.15 -4.74 -9.30
N ARG A 777 47.43 -5.07 -9.03
CA ARG A 777 48.13 -4.64 -7.81
C ARG A 777 48.24 -3.12 -7.70
N ARG A 778 48.51 -2.40 -8.80
CA ARG A 778 48.53 -0.92 -8.81
C ARG A 778 47.16 -0.31 -8.49
N ILE A 779 46.08 -0.92 -8.99
CA ILE A 779 44.71 -0.45 -8.69
C ILE A 779 44.38 -0.69 -7.21
N GLN A 780 44.80 -1.82 -6.65
CA GLN A 780 44.63 -2.14 -5.22
C GLN A 780 45.36 -1.13 -4.32
N THR A 781 46.60 -0.75 -4.66
CA THR A 781 47.35 0.24 -3.88
C THR A 781 46.76 1.64 -3.99
N LEU A 782 46.28 2.07 -5.16
CA LEU A 782 45.61 3.36 -5.35
C LEU A 782 44.30 3.47 -4.55
N LYS A 783 43.47 2.43 -4.56
CA LYS A 783 42.25 2.39 -3.72
C LYS A 783 42.58 2.36 -2.22
N GLY A 784 43.68 1.71 -1.82
CA GLY A 784 44.19 1.73 -0.45
C GLY A 784 44.60 3.14 0.02
N ILE A 785 45.27 3.89 -0.85
CA ILE A 785 45.68 5.29 -0.61
C ILE A 785 44.47 6.24 -0.57
N GLN A 786 43.43 5.98 -1.39
CA GLN A 786 42.18 6.74 -1.34
C GLN A 786 41.40 6.49 -0.05
N ARG A 787 41.34 5.24 0.44
CA ARG A 787 40.71 4.91 1.73
C ARG A 787 41.42 5.53 2.93
N SER A 788 42.76 5.58 2.95
CA SER A 788 43.50 6.21 4.05
C SER A 788 43.33 7.74 4.09
N ARG A 789 43.14 8.40 2.94
CA ARG A 789 42.81 9.83 2.87
C ARG A 789 41.38 10.15 3.33
N VAL A 790 40.43 9.25 3.15
CA VAL A 790 39.03 9.45 3.57
C VAL A 790 38.83 9.12 5.06
N GLY A 791 39.55 8.14 5.61
CA GLY A 791 39.51 7.81 7.05
C GLY A 791 40.35 8.73 7.97
N GLY A 792 41.15 9.64 7.40
CA GLY A 792 42.06 10.51 8.15
C GLY A 792 41.48 11.87 8.58
N ARG A 793 40.25 12.22 8.20
CA ARG A 793 39.55 13.38 8.75
C ARG A 793 38.75 12.95 9.98
N ARG A 794 39.44 12.89 11.12
CA ARG A 794 38.80 12.88 12.45
C ARG A 794 37.94 14.14 12.60
N PHE A 795 36.64 13.94 12.81
CA PHE A 795 35.85 14.74 13.74
C PHE A 795 35.78 13.97 15.05
#